data_AF-W6TRV4-F1
#
_entry.id   AF-W6TRV4-F1
#
_cell.length_a   1.000
_cell.length_b   1.000
_cell.length_c   1.000
_cell.angle_alpha   90.00
_cell.angle_beta   90.00
_cell.angle_gamma   90.00
#
_symmetry.space_group_name_H-M   'P 1'
#
loop_
_entity.id
_entity.type
_entity.pdbx_description
1 polymer ?
#
loop_
_entity_poly.entity_id
_entity_poly.type
_entity_poly.pdbx_seq_one_letter_code
_entity_poly.pdbx_strand_id
1 'polypeptide(L)'
;MKKSAVLFFVLFIIITRTYAQWPGKVGQTNQILLPNGWKLTPAGRSIELGDLPLNMQLSSSGKFLAVTNNGQSTQTLQLIDPKTEKIIDERVMSKSWYGLAFSKDEKHLYASGGNDNWILDFQLKANQLGKSDTIKLGSVWPKGKISPAGIAVNRNNSKLYTVTKEDSCLYIINPSEKKILKKVQLPAIAYSCVLSFDESKLYISLWGGRAVAVVGLANEKIDRIIPVGDHPNELLLDKKGNYLFVANANDNTVSVINTNTNKVIETIATTLYATQLTGSTTNGLALSANGKTLYIANADNNCLAVFDISRPGNSLSQGFIPVGWYPTNVKTLGSKILVSNGKGNTSMANPKGPQPIAKVDDSGYQMGSTANSRLQYIAGLFKGSLSFIPTPKAEQLKEYTKQVYANTPFTDKKTITADGEEGNPIPRKLGETSPIKHVFYIIKENRTYDQVLSDIPKGNGDSSLCLFGRSVTPNQHAFAEQFVLLDNFYVDAEVSADGHNWSMAAYATDVIEKTWPTSYGSRGGTTNFEGGRPVTYPKGGFIWDYCQRAGISYRSYGEFGDFAKANIKSLQGHMCPASPGFDMDIKDQVRVDAWQHDFDSLLAVGEVPQFNTLRISNDHTSGQKKGKISPLAAVADNDLAVGRVLEHLSHSKIWKESVVFILEDDAQNGPDHVDAHRSPAFLIGPYVKRNAVIHTMYSTSGFLRTMELILGLPPMSQYDAAAAPLFECFTNKPDFTPYVLKHPLIDLDTRNVAVNESSKRSEQFNFAKEDAAPWQK
;
A
#
# COMPACT_ATOMS: atom_id res chain seq x y z
N MET A 1 -61.10 -13.00 41.87
CA MET A 1 -60.67 -11.59 42.05
C MET A 1 -59.18 -11.49 41.73
N LYS A 2 -58.81 -10.54 40.85
CA LYS A 2 -57.45 -10.25 40.40
C LYS A 2 -56.64 -9.45 41.45
N LYS A 3 -55.31 -9.40 41.21
CA LYS A 3 -54.27 -8.44 41.68
C LYS A 3 -53.49 -8.91 42.92
N SER A 4 -52.16 -8.84 43.02
CA SER A 4 -51.08 -8.38 42.11
C SER A 4 -49.76 -8.93 42.65
N ALA A 5 -48.84 -9.35 41.78
CA ALA A 5 -47.42 -9.48 42.13
C ALA A 5 -46.63 -8.64 41.11
N VAL A 6 -45.99 -7.59 41.61
CA VAL A 6 -45.14 -6.68 40.85
C VAL A 6 -43.76 -7.34 40.74
N LEU A 7 -43.33 -7.66 39.52
CA LEU A 7 -41.97 -8.12 39.24
C LEU A 7 -41.16 -6.91 38.74
N PHE A 8 -40.14 -6.51 39.51
CA PHE A 8 -39.15 -5.53 39.07
C PHE A 8 -38.19 -6.19 38.08
N PHE A 9 -38.26 -5.79 36.81
CA PHE A 9 -37.20 -6.07 35.83
C PHE A 9 -36.12 -5.00 35.97
N VAL A 10 -34.96 -5.37 36.51
CA VAL A 10 -33.75 -4.53 36.42
C VAL A 10 -33.14 -4.76 35.04
N LEU A 11 -33.31 -3.79 34.16
CA LEU A 11 -32.66 -3.75 32.86
C LEU A 11 -31.17 -3.41 33.06
N PHE A 12 -30.28 -4.40 32.96
CA PHE A 12 -28.85 -4.14 32.87
C PHE A 12 -28.55 -3.57 31.48
N ILE A 13 -28.53 -2.24 31.37
CA ILE A 13 -27.93 -1.56 30.23
C ILE A 13 -26.41 -1.74 30.39
N ILE A 14 -25.84 -2.70 29.66
CA ILE A 14 -24.39 -2.76 29.47
C ILE A 14 -24.03 -1.60 28.55
N ILE A 15 -23.70 -0.46 29.14
CA ILE A 15 -23.01 0.62 28.43
C ILE A 15 -21.59 0.12 28.22
N THR A 16 -21.31 -0.51 27.07
CA THR A 16 -19.94 -0.69 26.61
C THR A 16 -19.38 0.70 26.33
N ARG A 17 -18.68 1.29 27.30
CA ARG A 17 -17.79 2.42 27.02
C ARG A 17 -16.72 1.90 26.07
N THR A 18 -16.85 2.20 24.77
CA THR A 18 -15.80 1.97 23.79
C THR A 18 -14.67 2.94 24.14
N TYR A 19 -13.62 2.41 24.77
CA TYR A 19 -12.37 3.15 24.89
C TYR A 19 -11.80 3.36 23.48
N ALA A 20 -11.28 4.56 23.21
CA ALA A 20 -10.57 4.85 21.97
C ALA A 20 -9.49 3.79 21.73
N GLN A 21 -9.52 3.13 20.58
CA GLN A 21 -8.51 2.16 20.18
C GLN A 21 -7.46 2.85 19.33
N TRP A 22 -6.20 2.60 19.66
CA TRP A 22 -5.05 3.15 18.95
C TRP A 22 -4.25 1.98 18.35
N PRO A 23 -3.62 2.14 17.18
CA PRO A 23 -2.66 1.19 16.66
C PRO A 23 -1.61 0.82 17.71
N GLY A 24 -1.11 -0.41 17.63
CA GLY A 24 -0.19 -0.99 18.59
C GLY A 24 -0.82 -2.08 19.45
N LYS A 25 -0.19 -2.39 20.58
CA LYS A 25 -0.56 -3.55 21.41
C LYS A 25 -1.94 -3.37 22.05
N VAL A 26 -2.85 -4.30 21.78
CA VAL A 26 -4.20 -4.31 22.36
C VAL A 26 -4.13 -4.82 23.81
N GLY A 27 -4.55 -3.98 24.77
CA GLY A 27 -4.57 -4.33 26.19
C GLY A 27 -5.30 -5.64 26.47
N GLN A 28 -4.79 -6.42 27.44
CA GLN A 28 -5.33 -7.73 27.86
C GLN A 28 -5.28 -8.85 26.80
N THR A 29 -4.71 -8.61 25.61
CA THR A 29 -4.51 -9.62 24.57
C THR A 29 -3.06 -9.64 24.07
N ASN A 30 -2.72 -10.63 23.26
CA ASN A 30 -1.44 -10.67 22.52
C ASN A 30 -1.58 -10.06 21.11
N GLN A 31 -2.72 -9.43 20.79
CA GLN A 31 -2.95 -8.83 19.48
C GLN A 31 -2.25 -7.47 19.38
N ILE A 32 -1.81 -7.14 18.17
CA ILE A 32 -1.32 -5.81 17.79
C ILE A 32 -2.30 -5.28 16.74
N LEU A 33 -2.96 -4.16 17.03
CA LEU A 33 -3.86 -3.46 16.11
C LEU A 33 -3.03 -2.63 15.12
N LEU A 34 -3.36 -2.73 13.84
CA LEU A 34 -2.74 -1.97 12.76
C LEU A 34 -3.62 -0.78 12.36
N PRO A 35 -3.05 0.28 11.75
CA PRO A 35 -3.77 1.51 11.34
C PRO A 35 -4.97 1.29 10.41
N ASN A 36 -5.01 0.18 9.69
CA ASN A 36 -6.13 -0.20 8.82
C ASN A 36 -7.24 -1.00 9.55
N GLY A 37 -7.08 -1.29 10.84
CA GLY A 37 -8.01 -2.07 11.66
C GLY A 37 -7.73 -3.59 11.70
N TRP A 38 -6.73 -4.08 10.96
CA TRP A 38 -6.29 -5.48 11.06
C TRP A 38 -5.52 -5.69 12.35
N LYS A 39 -5.37 -6.94 12.77
CA LYS A 39 -4.55 -7.29 13.91
C LYS A 39 -3.50 -8.34 13.56
N LEU A 40 -2.46 -8.41 14.38
CA LEU A 40 -1.40 -9.40 14.27
C LEU A 40 -1.30 -10.23 15.55
N THR A 41 -1.06 -11.53 15.39
CA THR A 41 -0.62 -12.45 16.45
C THR A 41 0.45 -13.41 15.91
N PRO A 42 1.63 -12.91 15.50
CA PRO A 42 2.59 -13.71 14.75
C PRO A 42 2.99 -14.98 15.51
N ALA A 43 2.95 -16.12 14.82
CA ALA A 43 3.41 -17.40 15.37
C ALA A 43 4.94 -17.48 15.42
N GLY A 44 5.45 -18.33 16.32
CA GLY A 44 6.87 -18.62 16.43
C GLY A 44 7.69 -17.48 17.04
N ARG A 45 8.99 -17.49 16.77
CA ARG A 45 9.93 -16.45 17.18
C ARG A 45 10.34 -15.66 15.94
N SER A 46 10.52 -14.34 16.07
CA SER A 46 11.09 -13.53 14.99
C SER A 46 12.41 -12.88 15.38
N ILE A 47 13.23 -12.59 14.38
CA ILE A 47 14.33 -11.62 14.47
C ILE A 47 14.00 -10.43 13.57
N GLU A 48 14.50 -9.25 13.91
CA GLU A 48 14.38 -8.05 13.09
C GLU A 48 15.28 -8.16 11.85
N LEU A 49 14.81 -7.64 10.71
CA LEU A 49 15.54 -7.52 9.46
C LEU A 49 15.65 -6.03 9.04
N GLY A 50 16.18 -5.76 7.85
CA GLY A 50 16.03 -4.43 7.23
C GLY A 50 14.58 -4.13 6.85
N ASP A 51 14.33 -2.95 6.28
CA ASP A 51 13.00 -2.60 5.76
C ASP A 51 12.71 -3.34 4.45
N LEU A 52 11.46 -3.81 4.32
CA LEU A 52 10.94 -4.57 3.19
C LEU A 52 11.88 -5.71 2.70
N PRO A 53 12.08 -6.78 3.50
CA PRO A 53 12.69 -8.00 3.00
C PRO A 53 11.85 -8.60 1.87
N LEU A 54 12.25 -8.45 0.59
CA LEU A 54 11.42 -8.94 -0.53
C LEU A 54 11.64 -10.41 -0.85
N ASN A 55 12.85 -10.91 -0.63
CA ASN A 55 13.18 -12.30 -0.95
C ASN A 55 14.15 -12.89 0.07
N MET A 56 14.07 -14.21 0.21
CA MET A 56 15.04 -14.99 0.94
C MET A 56 15.35 -16.29 0.20
N GLN A 57 16.62 -16.69 0.21
CA GLN A 57 17.07 -17.89 -0.48
C GLN A 57 17.81 -18.79 0.52
N LEU A 58 17.39 -20.06 0.60
CA LEU A 58 18.16 -21.08 1.32
C LEU A 58 19.28 -21.61 0.41
N SER A 59 20.45 -21.82 0.99
CA SER A 59 21.53 -22.56 0.36
C SER A 59 21.13 -24.05 0.24
N SER A 60 21.70 -24.77 -0.71
CA SER A 60 21.30 -26.15 -1.00
C SER A 60 21.56 -27.16 0.14
N SER A 61 22.51 -26.86 1.02
CA SER A 61 22.82 -27.59 2.26
C SER A 61 21.93 -27.17 3.43
N GLY A 62 21.18 -26.07 3.29
CA GLY A 62 20.44 -25.43 4.39
C GLY A 62 21.34 -24.80 5.45
N LYS A 63 22.63 -24.62 5.18
CA LYS A 63 23.60 -23.98 6.08
C LYS A 63 23.38 -22.47 6.16
N PHE A 64 23.00 -21.84 5.06
CA PHE A 64 22.80 -20.41 4.99
C PHE A 64 21.40 -20.06 4.49
N LEU A 65 20.88 -18.95 5.01
CA LEU A 65 19.74 -18.23 4.46
C LEU A 65 20.23 -16.82 4.09
N ALA A 66 20.09 -16.43 2.84
CA ALA A 66 20.31 -15.04 2.42
C ALA A 66 18.97 -14.31 2.38
N VAL A 67 18.93 -13.06 2.84
CA VAL A 67 17.76 -12.18 2.77
C VAL A 67 18.18 -10.86 2.14
N THR A 68 17.41 -10.38 1.18
CA THR A 68 17.59 -9.04 0.62
C THR A 68 16.50 -8.11 1.15
N ASN A 69 16.93 -7.01 1.76
CA ASN A 69 16.08 -5.95 2.26
C ASN A 69 16.10 -4.81 1.23
N ASN A 70 14.92 -4.48 0.71
CA ASN A 70 14.77 -3.62 -0.46
C ASN A 70 13.88 -2.39 -0.19
N GLY A 71 13.68 -2.04 1.08
CA GLY A 71 12.89 -0.88 1.46
C GLY A 71 13.52 0.45 1.04
N GLN A 72 12.86 1.52 1.47
CA GLN A 72 13.20 2.88 1.09
C GLN A 72 14.50 3.34 1.75
N SER A 73 14.78 2.91 2.99
CA SER A 73 15.90 3.38 3.81
C SER A 73 17.24 2.76 3.40
N THR A 74 17.85 1.93 4.25
CA THR A 74 19.12 1.24 3.94
C THR A 74 18.82 -0.13 3.35
N GLN A 75 19.11 -0.30 2.07
CA GLN A 75 19.05 -1.63 1.45
C GLN A 75 20.23 -2.49 1.89
N THR A 76 19.96 -3.73 2.30
CA THR A 76 21.00 -4.65 2.79
C THR A 76 20.83 -6.06 2.22
N LEU A 77 21.93 -6.80 2.22
CA LEU A 77 21.98 -8.25 2.03
C LEU A 77 22.44 -8.87 3.34
N GLN A 78 21.59 -9.67 3.97
CA GLN A 78 21.86 -10.34 5.24
C GLN A 78 22.09 -11.83 5.00
N LEU A 79 23.12 -12.38 5.64
CA LEU A 79 23.40 -13.81 5.71
C LEU A 79 23.04 -14.30 7.12
N ILE A 80 22.22 -15.34 7.18
CA ILE A 80 21.63 -15.86 8.41
C ILE A 80 21.98 -17.35 8.52
N ASP A 81 22.31 -17.79 9.73
CA ASP A 81 22.31 -19.20 10.09
C ASP A 81 20.89 -19.59 10.56
N PRO A 82 20.11 -20.34 9.75
CA PRO A 82 18.73 -20.68 10.08
C PRO A 82 18.60 -21.74 11.19
N LYS A 83 19.71 -22.39 11.58
CA LYS A 83 19.73 -23.33 12.71
C LYS A 83 19.84 -22.59 14.03
N THR A 84 20.79 -21.66 14.12
CA THR A 84 21.00 -20.83 15.32
C THR A 84 20.11 -19.59 15.37
N GLU A 85 19.40 -19.27 14.28
CA GLU A 85 18.46 -18.15 14.15
C GLU A 85 19.15 -16.80 14.36
N LYS A 86 20.36 -16.65 13.82
CA LYS A 86 21.19 -15.45 13.95
C LYS A 86 21.61 -14.92 12.60
N ILE A 87 21.57 -13.59 12.46
CA ILE A 87 22.30 -12.88 11.41
C ILE A 87 23.79 -13.06 11.70
N ILE A 88 24.51 -13.65 10.76
CA ILE A 88 25.94 -13.95 10.87
C ILE A 88 26.81 -12.99 10.05
N ASP A 89 26.23 -12.33 9.05
CA ASP A 89 26.87 -11.24 8.32
C ASP A 89 25.84 -10.34 7.61
N GLU A 90 26.22 -9.10 7.30
CA GLU A 90 25.40 -8.12 6.59
C GLU A 90 26.24 -7.24 5.68
N ARG A 91 25.73 -6.92 4.49
CA ARG A 91 26.32 -5.92 3.59
C ARG A 91 25.28 -4.88 3.20
N VAL A 92 25.66 -3.60 3.33
CA VAL A 92 24.91 -2.49 2.77
C VAL A 92 25.03 -2.51 1.26
N MET A 93 23.90 -2.31 0.58
CA MET A 93 23.77 -2.37 -0.87
C MET A 93 23.47 -0.97 -1.40
N SER A 94 24.11 -0.56 -2.51
CA SER A 94 23.76 0.70 -3.19
C SER A 94 22.31 0.64 -3.67
N LYS A 95 22.01 -0.44 -4.38
CA LYS A 95 20.71 -0.81 -4.90
C LYS A 95 20.59 -2.32 -4.87
N SER A 96 19.41 -2.80 -4.54
CA SER A 96 19.05 -4.20 -4.57
C SER A 96 17.59 -4.35 -4.98
N TRP A 97 17.26 -5.54 -5.43
CA TRP A 97 15.89 -5.94 -5.71
C TRP A 97 15.75 -7.44 -5.42
N TYR A 98 14.64 -8.04 -5.85
CA TYR A 98 14.23 -9.41 -5.54
C TYR A 98 15.28 -10.52 -5.77
N GLY A 99 16.16 -10.40 -6.77
CA GLY A 99 17.04 -11.49 -7.20
C GLY A 99 18.04 -11.98 -6.16
N LEU A 100 17.99 -13.26 -5.80
CA LEU A 100 18.98 -13.95 -4.97
C LEU A 100 19.18 -15.40 -5.44
N ALA A 101 20.44 -15.83 -5.58
CA ALA A 101 20.76 -17.23 -5.88
C ALA A 101 22.15 -17.64 -5.35
N PHE A 102 22.24 -18.77 -4.66
CA PHE A 102 23.52 -19.38 -4.34
C PHE A 102 24.02 -20.22 -5.53
N SER A 103 25.33 -20.23 -5.78
CA SER A 103 25.93 -21.29 -6.57
C SER A 103 25.74 -22.64 -5.89
N LYS A 104 25.72 -23.72 -6.68
CA LYS A 104 25.44 -25.06 -6.15
C LYS A 104 26.48 -25.53 -5.12
N ASP A 105 27.73 -25.10 -5.28
CA ASP A 105 28.82 -25.38 -4.36
C ASP A 105 28.88 -24.43 -3.15
N GLU A 106 27.93 -23.49 -3.06
CA GLU A 106 27.79 -22.52 -1.97
C GLU A 106 29.02 -21.63 -1.75
N LYS A 107 29.81 -21.41 -2.81
CA LYS A 107 30.94 -20.47 -2.80
C LYS A 107 30.56 -19.07 -3.26
N HIS A 108 29.46 -18.93 -4.00
CA HIS A 108 28.98 -17.66 -4.51
C HIS A 108 27.53 -17.42 -4.09
N LEU A 109 27.21 -16.17 -3.78
CA LEU A 109 25.85 -15.66 -3.63
C LEU A 109 25.68 -14.51 -4.63
N TYR A 110 24.82 -14.73 -5.62
CA TYR A 110 24.42 -13.73 -6.59
C TYR A 110 23.22 -12.94 -6.07
N ALA A 111 23.30 -11.62 -6.14
CA ALA A 111 22.22 -10.71 -5.76
C ALA A 111 21.92 -9.71 -6.88
N SER A 112 20.66 -9.32 -7.04
CA SER A 112 20.31 -8.23 -7.95
C SER A 112 20.84 -6.89 -7.41
N GLY A 113 21.49 -6.11 -8.28
CA GLY A 113 21.84 -4.71 -8.04
C GLY A 113 20.73 -3.73 -8.42
N GLY A 114 19.49 -4.20 -8.63
CA GLY A 114 18.34 -3.37 -9.00
C GLY A 114 18.64 -2.46 -10.19
N ASN A 115 18.28 -1.17 -10.10
CA ASN A 115 18.46 -0.23 -11.21
C ASN A 115 19.91 0.25 -11.43
N ASP A 116 20.91 -0.30 -10.72
CA ASP A 116 22.30 -0.20 -11.19
C ASP A 116 22.52 -1.07 -12.44
N ASN A 117 21.56 -1.95 -12.76
CA ASN A 117 21.58 -2.85 -13.90
C ASN A 117 22.73 -3.86 -13.83
N TRP A 118 23.08 -4.27 -12.61
CA TRP A 118 24.16 -5.20 -12.30
C TRP A 118 23.64 -6.42 -11.56
N ILE A 119 24.34 -7.54 -11.67
CA ILE A 119 24.30 -8.62 -10.70
C ILE A 119 25.55 -8.52 -9.85
N LEU A 120 25.39 -8.63 -8.55
CA LEU A 120 26.46 -8.59 -7.55
C LEU A 120 26.81 -10.02 -7.17
N ASP A 121 28.09 -10.39 -7.29
CA ASP A 121 28.61 -11.72 -6.97
C ASP A 121 29.44 -11.66 -5.68
N PHE A 122 28.90 -12.22 -4.60
CA PHE A 122 29.57 -12.30 -3.31
C PHE A 122 30.22 -13.67 -3.13
N GLN A 123 31.55 -13.70 -3.01
CA GLN A 123 32.26 -14.91 -2.58
C GLN A 123 32.01 -15.18 -1.10
N LEU A 124 31.59 -16.39 -0.77
CA LEU A 124 31.37 -16.84 0.60
C LEU A 124 32.64 -17.47 1.16
N LYS A 125 33.19 -16.88 2.22
CA LYS A 125 34.37 -17.40 2.92
C LYS A 125 34.14 -17.32 4.42
N ALA A 126 34.46 -18.39 5.15
CA ALA A 126 34.36 -18.46 6.61
C ALA A 126 33.00 -17.98 7.18
N ASN A 127 31.89 -18.34 6.52
CA ASN A 127 30.52 -17.93 6.88
C ASN A 127 30.25 -16.41 6.76
N GLN A 128 30.99 -15.71 5.90
CA GLN A 128 30.84 -14.28 5.65
C GLN A 128 30.67 -13.96 4.15
N LEU A 129 30.05 -12.83 3.87
CA LEU A 129 29.92 -12.19 2.57
C LEU A 129 31.24 -11.46 2.23
N GLY A 130 31.99 -11.96 1.26
CA GLY A 130 33.17 -11.25 0.74
C GLY A 130 32.83 -9.90 0.09
N LYS A 131 33.84 -9.19 -0.38
CA LYS A 131 33.61 -8.03 -1.26
C LYS A 131 32.94 -8.52 -2.55
N SER A 132 31.88 -7.86 -2.99
CA SER A 132 31.20 -8.22 -4.23
C SER A 132 32.03 -7.87 -5.46
N ASP A 133 31.94 -8.74 -6.45
CA ASP A 133 32.23 -8.43 -7.84
C ASP A 133 30.94 -8.04 -8.58
N THR A 134 31.05 -7.53 -9.80
CA THR A 134 29.92 -7.01 -10.56
C THR A 134 29.85 -7.61 -11.96
N ILE A 135 28.67 -8.09 -12.35
CA ILE A 135 28.33 -8.44 -13.73
C ILE A 135 27.40 -7.36 -14.26
N LYS A 136 27.86 -6.55 -15.22
CA LYS A 136 27.11 -5.40 -15.72
C LYS A 136 26.22 -5.82 -16.88
N LEU A 137 24.91 -5.58 -16.78
CA LEU A 137 23.96 -5.85 -17.87
C LEU A 137 23.84 -4.70 -18.87
N GLY A 138 24.18 -3.49 -18.41
CA GLY A 138 24.14 -2.27 -19.21
C GLY A 138 24.57 -1.04 -18.41
N SER A 139 24.34 0.15 -18.96
CA SER A 139 24.57 1.41 -18.25
C SER A 139 23.65 1.52 -17.03
N VAL A 140 24.10 2.17 -15.96
CA VAL A 140 23.27 2.45 -14.77
C VAL A 140 22.06 3.33 -15.12
N TRP A 141 20.99 3.24 -14.32
CA TRP A 141 19.84 4.14 -14.43
C TRP A 141 20.24 5.63 -14.31
N PRO A 142 19.59 6.56 -15.04
CA PRO A 142 18.50 6.36 -16.01
C PRO A 142 18.95 6.04 -17.44
N LYS A 143 20.26 5.93 -17.70
CA LYS A 143 20.79 5.67 -19.05
C LYS A 143 20.43 4.26 -19.54
N GLY A 144 20.46 3.27 -18.66
CA GLY A 144 19.92 1.94 -18.92
C GLY A 144 18.65 1.68 -18.12
N LYS A 145 17.65 1.11 -18.77
CA LYS A 145 16.37 0.71 -18.16
C LYS A 145 16.26 -0.81 -18.17
N ILE A 146 16.99 -1.50 -17.30
CA ILE A 146 17.04 -2.98 -17.27
C ILE A 146 16.42 -3.50 -15.97
N SER A 147 17.11 -3.28 -14.85
CA SER A 147 16.73 -3.68 -13.49
C SER A 147 16.51 -5.19 -13.31
N PRO A 148 17.54 -5.95 -12.91
CA PRO A 148 17.45 -7.38 -12.69
C PRO A 148 16.48 -7.71 -11.55
N ALA A 149 15.67 -8.73 -11.74
CA ALA A 149 14.73 -9.26 -10.77
C ALA A 149 15.13 -10.70 -10.44
N GLY A 150 14.30 -11.71 -10.69
CA GLY A 150 14.63 -13.11 -10.45
C GLY A 150 15.99 -13.53 -11.02
N ILE A 151 16.72 -14.36 -10.26
CA ILE A 151 18.00 -14.93 -10.65
C ILE A 151 17.94 -16.45 -10.43
N ALA A 152 18.42 -17.21 -11.41
CA ALA A 152 18.67 -18.64 -11.29
C ALA A 152 20.08 -18.95 -11.80
N VAL A 153 20.73 -19.98 -11.23
CA VAL A 153 22.06 -20.41 -11.66
C VAL A 153 22.09 -21.92 -11.80
N ASN A 154 22.74 -22.41 -12.86
CA ASN A 154 22.82 -23.86 -13.09
C ASN A 154 23.83 -24.54 -12.17
N ARG A 155 23.70 -25.86 -12.02
CA ARG A 155 24.46 -26.68 -11.06
C ARG A 155 25.97 -26.57 -11.19
N ASN A 156 26.49 -26.47 -12.41
CA ASN A 156 27.92 -26.36 -12.66
C ASN A 156 28.42 -24.90 -12.66
N ASN A 157 27.54 -23.94 -12.37
CA ASN A 157 27.85 -22.51 -12.33
C ASN A 157 28.40 -21.94 -13.65
N SER A 158 28.07 -22.56 -14.79
CA SER A 158 28.48 -22.10 -16.12
C SER A 158 27.51 -21.09 -16.76
N LYS A 159 26.25 -21.09 -16.31
CA LYS A 159 25.21 -20.17 -16.78
C LYS A 159 24.40 -19.63 -15.60
N LEU A 160 24.26 -18.31 -15.58
CA LEU A 160 23.35 -17.55 -14.74
C LEU A 160 22.26 -16.95 -15.62
N TYR A 161 21.03 -17.04 -15.15
CA TYR A 161 19.83 -16.51 -15.80
C TYR A 161 19.26 -15.40 -14.91
N THR A 162 18.95 -14.24 -15.49
CA THR A 162 18.19 -13.21 -14.77
C THR A 162 17.11 -12.63 -15.66
N VAL A 163 15.94 -12.41 -15.07
CA VAL A 163 14.83 -11.70 -15.72
C VAL A 163 14.79 -10.26 -15.25
N THR A 164 14.26 -9.36 -16.07
CA THR A 164 14.37 -7.91 -15.82
C THR A 164 13.02 -7.22 -15.89
N LYS A 165 12.82 -6.20 -15.05
CA LYS A 165 11.51 -5.54 -14.92
C LYS A 165 11.31 -4.35 -15.86
N GLU A 166 12.36 -3.61 -16.21
CA GLU A 166 12.23 -2.37 -16.99
C GLU A 166 12.26 -2.62 -18.51
N ASP A 167 13.11 -3.53 -19.00
CA ASP A 167 13.17 -3.90 -20.42
C ASP A 167 12.51 -5.25 -20.75
N SER A 168 11.92 -5.92 -19.76
CA SER A 168 11.16 -7.17 -19.94
C SER A 168 11.96 -8.24 -20.69
N CYS A 169 13.14 -8.59 -20.19
CA CYS A 169 14.05 -9.52 -20.87
C CYS A 169 14.55 -10.64 -19.96
N LEU A 170 14.93 -11.76 -20.58
CA LEU A 170 15.80 -12.78 -19.99
C LEU A 170 17.23 -12.53 -20.48
N TYR A 171 18.16 -12.45 -19.53
CA TYR A 171 19.60 -12.42 -19.77
C TYR A 171 20.22 -13.75 -19.39
N ILE A 172 20.98 -14.35 -20.31
CA ILE A 172 21.78 -15.57 -20.09
C ILE A 172 23.24 -15.16 -20.06
N ILE A 173 23.93 -15.50 -18.99
CA ILE A 173 25.22 -14.93 -18.61
C ILE A 173 26.18 -16.06 -18.26
N ASN A 174 27.43 -15.96 -18.70
CA ASN A 174 28.52 -16.74 -18.11
C ASN A 174 29.02 -15.97 -16.87
N PRO A 175 28.81 -16.48 -15.64
CA PRO A 175 29.15 -15.74 -14.44
C PRO A 175 30.66 -15.63 -14.19
N SER A 176 31.48 -16.61 -14.64
CA SER A 176 32.94 -16.56 -14.45
C SER A 176 33.62 -15.57 -15.39
N GLU A 177 33.14 -15.50 -16.64
CA GLU A 177 33.60 -14.51 -17.64
C GLU A 177 32.92 -13.14 -17.48
N LYS A 178 31.86 -13.06 -16.66
CA LYS A 178 31.00 -11.88 -16.48
C LYS A 178 30.43 -11.36 -17.80
N LYS A 179 30.12 -12.27 -18.71
CA LYS A 179 29.74 -11.97 -20.09
C LYS A 179 28.29 -12.35 -20.34
N ILE A 180 27.53 -11.43 -20.93
CA ILE A 180 26.20 -11.72 -21.47
C ILE A 180 26.37 -12.59 -22.71
N LEU A 181 25.83 -13.80 -22.66
CA LEU A 181 25.83 -14.75 -23.77
C LEU A 181 24.66 -14.51 -24.71
N LYS A 182 23.48 -14.26 -24.12
CA LYS A 182 22.22 -14.09 -24.86
C LYS A 182 21.27 -13.16 -24.13
N LYS A 183 20.48 -12.42 -24.91
CA LYS A 183 19.31 -11.66 -24.46
C LYS A 183 18.08 -12.18 -25.22
N VAL A 184 16.99 -12.44 -24.49
CA VAL A 184 15.70 -12.89 -25.03
C VAL A 184 14.61 -11.93 -24.58
N GLN A 185 13.89 -11.33 -25.52
CA GLN A 185 12.77 -10.44 -25.23
C GLN A 185 11.59 -11.24 -24.68
N LEU A 186 11.03 -10.81 -23.54
CA LEU A 186 9.81 -11.36 -22.96
C LEU A 186 8.61 -10.49 -23.36
N PRO A 187 7.40 -11.07 -23.41
CA PRO A 187 6.20 -10.34 -23.84
C PRO A 187 5.64 -9.38 -22.78
N ALA A 188 6.11 -9.47 -21.53
CA ALA A 188 5.68 -8.61 -20.44
C ALA A 188 6.77 -8.54 -19.35
N ILE A 189 6.59 -7.59 -18.42
CA ILE A 189 7.42 -7.41 -17.23
C ILE A 189 7.52 -8.74 -16.48
N ALA A 190 8.74 -9.15 -16.12
CA ALA A 190 9.00 -10.40 -15.42
C ALA A 190 9.38 -10.18 -13.95
N TYR A 191 9.02 -11.13 -13.09
CA TYR A 191 9.29 -11.06 -11.64
C TYR A 191 10.36 -12.06 -11.20
N SER A 192 10.10 -13.36 -11.38
CA SER A 192 10.98 -14.46 -10.94
C SER A 192 11.25 -15.45 -12.07
N CYS A 193 12.28 -16.29 -11.90
CA CYS A 193 12.55 -17.42 -12.78
C CYS A 193 13.10 -18.63 -12.01
N VAL A 194 12.78 -19.84 -12.48
CA VAL A 194 13.25 -21.11 -11.87
C VAL A 194 13.61 -22.14 -12.94
N LEU A 195 14.74 -22.82 -12.76
CA LEU A 195 15.19 -23.90 -13.64
C LEU A 195 14.39 -25.18 -13.40
N SER A 196 14.07 -25.91 -14.47
CA SER A 196 13.58 -27.29 -14.35
C SER A 196 14.63 -28.18 -13.69
N PHE A 197 14.21 -29.30 -13.11
CA PHE A 197 15.11 -30.20 -12.39
C PHE A 197 16.23 -30.77 -13.29
N ASP A 198 15.97 -31.00 -14.57
CA ASP A 198 16.96 -31.44 -15.55
C ASP A 198 17.76 -30.28 -16.19
N GLU A 199 17.47 -29.03 -15.81
CA GLU A 199 18.04 -27.80 -16.37
C GLU A 199 17.84 -27.66 -17.90
N SER A 200 16.82 -28.32 -18.47
CA SER A 200 16.47 -28.21 -19.89
C SER A 200 15.54 -27.02 -20.19
N LYS A 201 14.83 -26.51 -19.16
CA LYS A 201 13.86 -25.41 -19.27
C LYS A 201 14.07 -24.38 -18.16
N LEU A 202 13.65 -23.15 -18.44
CA LEU A 202 13.49 -22.07 -17.47
C LEU A 202 12.03 -21.60 -17.47
N TYR A 203 11.39 -21.60 -16.30
CA TYR A 203 10.05 -21.03 -16.10
C TYR A 203 10.19 -19.60 -15.61
N ILE A 204 9.42 -18.67 -16.18
CA ILE A 204 9.48 -17.23 -15.87
C ILE A 204 8.08 -16.71 -15.58
N SER A 205 7.89 -16.05 -14.45
CA SER A 205 6.63 -15.38 -14.12
C SER A 205 6.57 -14.02 -14.80
N LEU A 206 5.55 -13.83 -15.64
CA LEU A 206 5.31 -12.58 -16.36
C LEU A 206 4.32 -11.73 -15.55
N TRP A 207 4.86 -10.98 -14.59
CA TRP A 207 4.14 -10.14 -13.63
C TRP A 207 3.04 -9.29 -14.28
N GLY A 208 3.37 -8.58 -15.37
CA GLY A 208 2.38 -7.78 -16.12
C GLY A 208 1.65 -8.53 -17.23
N GLY A 209 1.80 -9.86 -17.33
CA GLY A 209 1.38 -10.66 -18.47
C GLY A 209 0.37 -11.77 -18.17
N ARG A 210 -0.04 -11.94 -16.90
CA ARG A 210 -0.98 -13.01 -16.48
C ARG A 210 -0.59 -14.40 -16.99
N ALA A 211 0.71 -14.67 -17.05
CA ALA A 211 1.25 -15.86 -17.70
C ALA A 211 2.60 -16.30 -17.14
N VAL A 212 2.94 -17.57 -17.40
CA VAL A 212 4.30 -18.10 -17.24
C VAL A 212 4.90 -18.37 -18.61
N ALA A 213 6.08 -17.82 -18.88
CA ALA A 213 6.88 -18.20 -20.05
C ALA A 213 7.73 -19.43 -19.75
N VAL A 214 7.77 -20.37 -20.69
CA VAL A 214 8.65 -21.55 -20.67
C VAL A 214 9.70 -21.36 -21.74
N VAL A 215 10.97 -21.25 -21.33
CA VAL A 215 12.11 -21.09 -22.24
C VAL A 215 12.86 -22.42 -22.32
N GLY A 216 13.04 -22.94 -23.53
CA GLY A 216 13.89 -24.09 -23.80
C GLY A 216 15.37 -23.67 -23.80
N LEU A 217 16.21 -24.34 -23.01
CA LEU A 217 17.60 -23.92 -22.82
C LEU A 217 18.59 -24.52 -23.84
N ALA A 218 18.15 -25.51 -24.63
CA ALA A 218 18.94 -26.05 -25.74
C ALA A 218 19.05 -25.06 -26.92
N ASN A 219 18.01 -24.27 -27.16
CA ASN A 219 17.92 -23.28 -28.24
C ASN A 219 17.74 -21.84 -27.73
N GLU A 220 17.64 -21.66 -26.41
CA GLU A 220 17.53 -20.38 -25.71
C GLU A 220 16.36 -19.50 -26.22
N LYS A 221 15.18 -20.11 -26.41
CA LYS A 221 13.98 -19.43 -26.92
C LYS A 221 12.72 -19.77 -26.10
N ILE A 222 11.71 -18.91 -26.19
CA ILE A 222 10.39 -19.16 -25.60
C ILE A 222 9.69 -20.27 -26.39
N ASP A 223 9.44 -21.41 -25.73
CA ASP A 223 8.72 -22.56 -26.30
C ASP A 223 7.21 -22.49 -26.03
N ARG A 224 6.80 -21.86 -24.92
CA ARG A 224 5.40 -21.76 -24.51
C ARG A 224 5.13 -20.54 -23.64
N ILE A 225 3.90 -20.02 -23.72
CA ILE A 225 3.29 -19.11 -22.76
C ILE A 225 2.07 -19.82 -22.16
N ILE A 226 2.02 -19.96 -20.84
CA ILE A 226 0.95 -20.64 -20.10
C ILE A 226 0.13 -19.57 -19.35
N PRO A 227 -1.15 -19.36 -19.68
CA PRO A 227 -2.01 -18.44 -18.94
C PRO A 227 -2.18 -18.87 -17.49
N VAL A 228 -2.13 -17.91 -16.57
CA VAL A 228 -2.36 -18.07 -15.13
C VAL A 228 -3.18 -16.89 -14.59
N GLY A 229 -3.27 -16.75 -13.26
CA GLY A 229 -3.88 -15.59 -12.63
C GLY A 229 -3.06 -14.30 -12.81
N ASP A 230 -3.56 -13.24 -12.20
CA ASP A 230 -3.00 -11.90 -12.27
C ASP A 230 -1.79 -11.69 -11.36
N HIS A 231 -0.86 -10.88 -11.82
CA HIS A 231 0.43 -10.64 -11.17
C HIS A 231 1.12 -11.94 -10.73
N PRO A 232 1.40 -12.86 -11.67
CA PRO A 232 2.15 -14.06 -11.32
C PRO A 232 3.54 -13.65 -10.85
N ASN A 233 3.94 -14.10 -9.66
CA ASN A 233 5.18 -13.67 -9.02
C ASN A 233 6.11 -14.84 -8.64
N GLU A 234 6.07 -15.36 -7.42
CA GLU A 234 6.90 -16.47 -6.96
C GLU A 234 6.57 -17.76 -7.71
N LEU A 235 7.62 -18.51 -8.02
CA LEU A 235 7.56 -19.78 -8.72
C LEU A 235 8.15 -20.88 -7.84
N LEU A 236 7.41 -21.98 -7.66
CA LEU A 236 7.87 -23.11 -6.85
C LEU A 236 7.63 -24.42 -7.58
N LEU A 237 8.71 -25.14 -7.89
CA LEU A 237 8.62 -26.51 -8.39
C LEU A 237 8.43 -27.49 -7.24
N ASP A 238 7.64 -28.54 -7.47
CA ASP A 238 7.63 -29.69 -6.58
C ASP A 238 8.97 -30.45 -6.65
N LYS A 239 9.22 -31.31 -5.65
CA LYS A 239 10.48 -32.05 -5.54
C LYS A 239 10.79 -32.93 -6.75
N LYS A 240 9.77 -33.35 -7.48
CA LYS A 240 9.91 -34.20 -8.68
C LYS A 240 9.96 -33.38 -9.98
N GLY A 241 9.68 -32.08 -9.94
CA GLY A 241 9.60 -31.20 -11.11
C GLY A 241 8.39 -31.45 -12.01
N ASN A 242 7.37 -32.19 -11.54
CA ASN A 242 6.13 -32.49 -12.25
C ASN A 242 5.11 -31.34 -12.18
N TYR A 243 5.20 -30.53 -11.12
CA TYR A 243 4.26 -29.45 -10.86
C TYR A 243 4.98 -28.15 -10.55
N LEU A 244 4.48 -27.06 -11.13
CA LEU A 244 4.92 -25.70 -10.87
C LEU A 244 3.76 -24.92 -10.23
N PHE A 245 3.96 -24.43 -9.02
CA PHE A 245 3.05 -23.54 -8.31
C PHE A 245 3.41 -22.09 -8.62
N VAL A 246 2.40 -21.28 -8.92
CA VAL A 246 2.53 -19.88 -9.33
C VAL A 246 1.60 -19.02 -8.49
N ALA A 247 2.17 -18.19 -7.62
CA ALA A 247 1.40 -17.23 -6.83
C ALA A 247 0.92 -16.07 -7.70
N ASN A 248 -0.35 -15.69 -7.58
CA ASN A 248 -1.01 -14.65 -8.38
C ASN A 248 -1.50 -13.55 -7.45
N ALA A 249 -0.68 -12.50 -7.24
CA ALA A 249 -0.89 -11.54 -6.16
C ALA A 249 -2.18 -10.74 -6.31
N ASN A 250 -2.54 -10.31 -7.52
CA ASN A 250 -3.73 -9.50 -7.78
C ASN A 250 -4.99 -10.36 -8.01
N ASP A 251 -4.92 -11.68 -7.78
CA ASP A 251 -6.01 -12.65 -7.99
C ASP A 251 -6.33 -13.54 -6.77
N ASN A 252 -5.64 -13.39 -5.63
CA ASN A 252 -5.81 -14.19 -4.40
C ASN A 252 -5.65 -15.72 -4.59
N THR A 253 -4.86 -16.15 -5.57
CA THR A 253 -4.81 -17.57 -5.97
C THR A 253 -3.39 -18.08 -6.22
N VAL A 254 -3.26 -19.41 -6.20
CA VAL A 254 -2.09 -20.12 -6.72
C VAL A 254 -2.50 -21.00 -7.90
N SER A 255 -1.85 -20.83 -9.05
CA SER A 255 -2.04 -21.70 -10.21
C SER A 255 -1.09 -22.89 -10.13
N VAL A 256 -1.60 -24.10 -10.36
CA VAL A 256 -0.82 -25.36 -10.37
C VAL A 256 -0.68 -25.84 -11.80
N ILE A 257 0.53 -25.78 -12.34
CA ILE A 257 0.84 -26.19 -13.71
C ILE A 257 1.47 -27.58 -13.70
N ASN A 258 0.95 -28.49 -14.51
CA ASN A 258 1.61 -29.75 -14.83
C ASN A 258 2.70 -29.49 -15.89
N THR A 259 3.96 -29.72 -15.54
CA THR A 259 5.15 -29.35 -16.37
C THR A 259 5.35 -30.25 -17.59
N ASN A 260 4.77 -31.46 -17.57
CA ASN A 260 4.82 -32.39 -18.70
C ASN A 260 3.85 -31.95 -19.81
N THR A 261 2.67 -31.45 -19.42
CA THR A 261 1.62 -31.03 -20.35
C THR A 261 1.60 -29.53 -20.63
N ASN A 262 2.29 -28.72 -19.80
CA ASN A 262 2.25 -27.26 -19.79
C ASN A 262 0.82 -26.70 -19.64
N LYS A 263 0.01 -27.33 -18.80
CA LYS A 263 -1.38 -26.92 -18.52
C LYS A 263 -1.58 -26.64 -17.04
N VAL A 264 -2.34 -25.59 -16.74
CA VAL A 264 -2.91 -25.39 -15.40
C VAL A 264 -3.92 -26.51 -15.14
N ILE A 265 -3.71 -27.27 -14.07
CA ILE A 265 -4.58 -28.37 -13.65
C ILE A 265 -5.45 -28.00 -12.46
N GLU A 266 -5.13 -26.90 -11.77
CA GLU A 266 -5.85 -26.40 -10.61
C GLU A 266 -5.50 -24.93 -10.36
N THR A 267 -6.48 -24.18 -9.84
CA THR A 267 -6.30 -22.82 -9.30
C THR A 267 -6.82 -22.82 -7.87
N ILE A 268 -5.89 -22.73 -6.91
CA ILE A 268 -6.16 -22.76 -5.48
C ILE A 268 -6.54 -21.35 -5.03
N ALA A 269 -7.75 -21.16 -4.50
CA ALA A 269 -8.15 -19.93 -3.82
C ALA A 269 -7.58 -19.91 -2.40
N THR A 270 -6.87 -18.85 -2.03
CA THR A 270 -6.15 -18.77 -0.75
C THR A 270 -6.83 -17.90 0.29
N THR A 271 -8.03 -17.40 -0.02
CA THR A 271 -8.79 -16.45 0.79
C THR A 271 -9.29 -17.07 2.11
N LEU A 272 -9.44 -16.24 3.15
CA LEU A 272 -9.97 -16.66 4.45
C LEU A 272 -11.47 -16.99 4.37
N TYR A 273 -12.19 -16.22 3.58
CA TYR A 273 -13.61 -16.41 3.27
C TYR A 273 -13.77 -16.54 1.76
N ALA A 274 -14.81 -17.23 1.30
CA ALA A 274 -15.11 -17.32 -0.13
C ALA A 274 -15.45 -15.91 -0.66
N THR A 275 -14.59 -15.35 -1.51
CA THR A 275 -14.78 -14.00 -2.07
C THR A 275 -14.03 -13.86 -3.40
N GLN A 276 -14.49 -12.92 -4.22
CA GLN A 276 -13.78 -12.46 -5.42
C GLN A 276 -13.05 -11.13 -5.20
N LEU A 277 -13.23 -10.51 -4.03
CA LEU A 277 -12.59 -9.25 -3.65
C LEU A 277 -11.08 -9.43 -3.51
N THR A 278 -10.29 -8.60 -4.18
CA THR A 278 -8.83 -8.55 -4.03
C THR A 278 -8.45 -8.16 -2.60
N GLY A 279 -7.31 -8.63 -2.12
CA GLY A 279 -6.82 -8.29 -0.77
C GLY A 279 -6.18 -9.44 0.00
N SER A 280 -5.87 -10.56 -0.65
CA SER A 280 -4.98 -11.58 -0.08
C SER A 280 -3.53 -11.37 -0.47
N THR A 281 -3.25 -10.82 -1.64
CA THR A 281 -1.89 -10.54 -2.14
C THR A 281 -0.96 -11.74 -1.97
N THR A 282 -1.27 -12.78 -2.73
CA THR A 282 -0.55 -14.05 -2.71
C THR A 282 0.88 -13.87 -3.23
N ASN A 283 1.88 -14.01 -2.36
CA ASN A 283 3.29 -13.73 -2.63
C ASN A 283 4.15 -15.00 -2.55
N GLY A 284 4.71 -15.30 -1.38
CA GLY A 284 5.67 -16.39 -1.17
C GLY A 284 5.05 -17.78 -1.14
N LEU A 285 5.81 -18.78 -1.61
CA LEU A 285 5.41 -20.19 -1.63
C LEU A 285 6.50 -21.07 -1.03
N ALA A 286 6.11 -22.07 -0.23
CA ALA A 286 7.02 -23.13 0.21
C ALA A 286 6.32 -24.49 0.35
N LEU A 287 7.05 -25.56 0.08
CA LEU A 287 6.58 -26.93 0.33
C LEU A 287 7.14 -27.46 1.64
N SER A 288 6.35 -28.20 2.40
CA SER A 288 6.86 -28.96 3.54
C SER A 288 7.95 -29.97 3.12
N ALA A 289 8.74 -30.42 4.09
CA ALA A 289 9.84 -31.35 3.83
C ALA A 289 9.39 -32.69 3.19
N ASN A 290 8.13 -33.10 3.33
CA ASN A 290 7.60 -34.29 2.65
C ASN A 290 6.94 -33.99 1.28
N GLY A 291 6.84 -32.71 0.89
CA GLY A 291 6.25 -32.26 -0.37
C GLY A 291 4.73 -32.38 -0.44
N LYS A 292 4.04 -32.62 0.68
CA LYS A 292 2.58 -32.81 0.73
C LYS A 292 1.82 -31.57 1.20
N THR A 293 2.50 -30.59 1.79
CA THR A 293 1.85 -29.36 2.26
C THR A 293 2.44 -28.17 1.53
N LEU A 294 1.59 -27.29 1.03
CA LEU A 294 1.94 -26.00 0.46
C LEU A 294 1.61 -24.90 1.48
N TYR A 295 2.60 -24.07 1.78
CA TYR A 295 2.47 -22.85 2.56
C TYR A 295 2.49 -21.65 1.63
N ILE A 296 1.51 -20.77 1.78
CA ILE A 296 1.27 -19.65 0.86
C ILE A 296 1.18 -18.37 1.67
N ALA A 297 2.08 -17.41 1.45
CA ALA A 297 2.00 -16.10 2.10
C ALA A 297 0.92 -15.23 1.45
N ASN A 298 -0.11 -14.88 2.23
CA ASN A 298 -1.09 -13.86 1.89
C ASN A 298 -0.67 -12.56 2.60
N ALA A 299 -0.07 -11.63 1.86
CA ALA A 299 0.54 -10.43 2.42
C ALA A 299 -0.48 -9.56 3.17
N ASP A 300 -1.60 -9.24 2.53
CA ASP A 300 -2.61 -8.34 3.08
C ASP A 300 -3.53 -9.00 4.12
N ASN A 301 -3.53 -10.33 4.18
CA ASN A 301 -4.20 -11.05 5.25
C ASN A 301 -3.29 -11.35 6.45
N ASN A 302 -1.99 -10.99 6.38
CA ASN A 302 -1.01 -11.23 7.45
C ASN A 302 -0.96 -12.69 7.94
N CYS A 303 -1.09 -13.65 7.01
CA CYS A 303 -1.11 -15.07 7.34
C CYS A 303 -0.45 -15.95 6.26
N LEU A 304 -0.15 -17.19 6.62
CA LEU A 304 0.07 -18.26 5.66
C LEU A 304 -1.21 -19.07 5.48
N ALA A 305 -1.67 -19.26 4.25
CA ALA A 305 -2.65 -20.29 3.91
C ALA A 305 -1.94 -21.65 3.75
N VAL A 306 -2.52 -22.71 4.32
CA VAL A 306 -1.92 -24.04 4.38
C VAL A 306 -2.80 -25.03 3.63
N PHE A 307 -2.22 -25.72 2.64
CA PHE A 307 -2.95 -26.67 1.80
C PHE A 307 -2.27 -28.04 1.78
N ASP A 308 -3.06 -29.10 1.87
CA ASP A 308 -2.65 -30.45 1.47
C ASP A 308 -2.69 -30.54 -0.05
N ILE A 309 -1.57 -30.89 -0.66
CA ILE A 309 -1.39 -31.02 -2.11
C ILE A 309 -1.02 -32.45 -2.51
N SER A 310 -1.25 -33.43 -1.63
CA SER A 310 -0.92 -34.84 -1.85
C SER A 310 -1.65 -35.45 -3.05
N ARG A 311 -2.76 -34.84 -3.49
CA ARG A 311 -3.53 -35.19 -4.67
C ARG A 311 -3.48 -34.04 -5.68
N PRO A 312 -2.60 -34.10 -6.69
CA PRO A 312 -2.50 -33.06 -7.71
C PRO A 312 -3.85 -32.80 -8.39
N GLY A 313 -4.23 -31.53 -8.52
CA GLY A 313 -5.51 -31.13 -9.10
C GLY A 313 -6.67 -31.08 -8.11
N ASN A 314 -6.44 -31.44 -6.84
CA ASN A 314 -7.46 -31.49 -5.79
C ASN A 314 -6.82 -31.20 -4.42
N SER A 315 -6.26 -30.00 -4.29
CA SER A 315 -5.66 -29.48 -3.08
C SER A 315 -6.74 -29.16 -2.05
N LEU A 316 -6.45 -29.41 -0.77
CA LEU A 316 -7.40 -29.24 0.33
C LEU A 316 -6.87 -28.23 1.35
N SER A 317 -7.66 -27.21 1.66
CA SER A 317 -7.30 -26.25 2.72
C SER A 317 -7.21 -26.95 4.08
N GLN A 318 -6.13 -26.71 4.80
CA GLN A 318 -5.87 -27.24 6.15
C GLN A 318 -6.02 -26.16 7.24
N GLY A 319 -6.06 -24.89 6.85
CA GLY A 319 -6.16 -23.74 7.77
C GLY A 319 -5.12 -22.67 7.50
N PHE A 320 -4.87 -21.82 8.50
CA PHE A 320 -4.01 -20.65 8.41
C PHE A 320 -3.03 -20.54 9.58
N ILE A 321 -1.89 -19.90 9.34
CA ILE A 321 -0.87 -19.59 10.36
C ILE A 321 -0.71 -18.06 10.44
N PRO A 322 -0.87 -17.42 11.60
CA PRO A 322 -0.69 -15.98 11.72
C PRO A 322 0.80 -15.62 11.66
N VAL A 323 1.14 -14.56 10.93
CA VAL A 323 2.52 -14.08 10.77
C VAL A 323 2.59 -12.57 10.98
N GLY A 324 3.75 -11.96 10.71
CA GLY A 324 3.91 -10.51 10.80
C GLY A 324 3.18 -9.77 9.67
N TRP A 325 3.32 -8.45 9.68
CA TRP A 325 2.70 -7.58 8.69
C TRP A 325 3.33 -7.76 7.32
N TYR A 326 2.49 -8.06 6.33
CA TYR A 326 2.85 -8.13 4.92
C TYR A 326 3.90 -9.23 4.60
N PRO A 327 3.61 -10.53 4.83
CA PRO A 327 4.54 -11.61 4.50
C PRO A 327 4.90 -11.62 3.00
N THR A 328 6.20 -11.53 2.71
CA THR A 328 6.76 -11.39 1.36
C THR A 328 7.26 -12.70 0.78
N ASN A 329 7.87 -13.57 1.60
CA ASN A 329 8.43 -14.84 1.15
C ASN A 329 8.31 -15.94 2.21
N VAL A 330 8.30 -17.20 1.78
CA VAL A 330 8.23 -18.38 2.64
C VAL A 330 9.26 -19.41 2.18
N LYS A 331 9.95 -20.05 3.12
CA LYS A 331 10.85 -21.20 2.90
C LYS A 331 10.66 -22.21 4.03
N THR A 332 11.11 -23.44 3.82
CA THR A 332 11.11 -24.47 4.86
C THR A 332 12.49 -25.08 5.05
N LEU A 333 12.88 -25.33 6.30
CA LEU A 333 14.09 -26.06 6.64
C LEU A 333 13.77 -27.12 7.69
N GLY A 334 13.76 -28.39 7.28
CA GLY A 334 13.35 -29.49 8.14
C GLY A 334 11.91 -29.30 8.62
N SER A 335 11.72 -29.18 9.94
CA SER A 335 10.42 -28.91 10.57
C SER A 335 10.17 -27.43 10.86
N LYS A 336 10.99 -26.51 10.36
CA LYS A 336 10.78 -25.05 10.49
C LYS A 336 10.21 -24.46 9.21
N ILE A 337 9.25 -23.56 9.38
CA ILE A 337 8.76 -22.63 8.36
C ILE A 337 9.43 -21.29 8.64
N LEU A 338 10.01 -20.69 7.61
CA LEU A 338 10.69 -19.40 7.66
C LEU A 338 9.85 -18.40 6.86
N VAL A 339 9.53 -17.24 7.44
CA VAL A 339 8.66 -16.23 6.81
C VAL A 339 9.29 -14.85 6.95
N SER A 340 9.56 -14.19 5.83
CA SER A 340 9.92 -12.77 5.85
C SER A 340 8.65 -11.92 5.83
N ASN A 341 8.55 -10.93 6.73
CA ASN A 341 7.44 -10.00 6.84
C ASN A 341 7.94 -8.59 6.48
N GLY A 342 7.35 -7.98 5.46
CA GLY A 342 7.83 -6.75 4.83
C GLY A 342 7.75 -5.52 5.74
N LYS A 343 6.65 -5.39 6.48
CA LYS A 343 6.34 -4.25 7.37
C LYS A 343 6.54 -4.60 8.86
N GLY A 344 7.09 -5.78 9.15
CA GLY A 344 7.48 -6.17 10.51
C GLY A 344 6.30 -6.67 11.36
N ASN A 345 6.15 -6.13 12.56
CA ASN A 345 5.18 -6.62 13.56
C ASN A 345 4.27 -5.53 14.14
N THR A 346 4.45 -4.25 13.77
CA THR A 346 3.65 -3.14 14.30
C THR A 346 3.87 -1.89 13.45
N SER A 347 2.89 -1.00 13.41
CA SER A 347 3.10 0.42 13.11
C SER A 347 3.67 1.14 14.34
N MET A 348 4.04 2.42 14.20
CA MET A 348 4.56 3.21 15.30
C MET A 348 4.39 4.72 15.08
N ALA A 349 4.38 5.47 16.18
CA ALA A 349 4.46 6.92 16.19
C ALA A 349 5.80 7.44 15.64
N ASN A 350 5.79 8.66 15.11
CA ASN A 350 6.94 9.37 14.61
C ASN A 350 7.03 10.83 15.12
N PRO A 351 6.98 11.10 16.43
CA PRO A 351 7.05 12.47 16.95
C PRO A 351 8.40 13.15 16.67
N LYS A 352 9.45 12.35 16.37
CA LYS A 352 10.77 12.80 15.90
C LYS A 352 10.92 12.59 14.39
N GLY A 353 9.80 12.58 13.68
CA GLY A 353 9.75 12.74 12.25
C GLY A 353 10.32 14.11 11.85
N PRO A 354 10.48 14.35 10.55
CA PRO A 354 10.99 15.61 10.04
C PRO A 354 10.25 16.85 10.59
N GLN A 355 11.00 17.75 11.22
CA GLN A 355 10.47 18.98 11.82
C GLN A 355 11.05 20.22 11.14
N PRO A 356 10.38 20.81 10.14
CA PRO A 356 10.94 21.92 9.34
C PRO A 356 11.19 23.20 10.15
N ILE A 357 10.61 23.32 11.36
CA ILE A 357 10.80 24.43 12.29
C ILE A 357 11.89 24.19 13.36
N ALA A 358 12.53 23.01 13.37
CA ALA A 358 13.61 22.72 14.32
C ALA A 358 14.85 23.58 14.04
N LYS A 359 15.58 23.96 15.10
CA LYS A 359 16.80 24.78 15.00
C LYS A 359 17.96 24.08 14.28
N VAL A 360 17.96 22.75 14.30
CA VAL A 360 18.92 21.90 13.60
C VAL A 360 18.13 21.14 12.54
N ASP A 361 18.55 21.29 11.28
CA ASP A 361 17.92 20.60 10.15
C ASP A 361 18.29 19.10 10.15
N ASP A 362 17.32 18.24 10.46
CA ASP A 362 17.42 16.77 10.35
C ASP A 362 16.51 16.19 9.24
N SER A 363 15.87 17.06 8.46
CA SER A 363 14.82 16.78 7.48
C SER A 363 15.34 16.25 6.13
N GLY A 364 16.21 15.23 6.16
CA GLY A 364 16.80 14.67 4.95
C GLY A 364 15.77 14.22 3.91
N TYR A 365 15.84 14.72 2.67
CA TYR A 365 14.95 14.30 1.58
C TYR A 365 15.08 12.80 1.34
N GLN A 366 13.98 12.04 1.54
CA GLN A 366 13.98 10.59 1.29
C GLN A 366 15.17 9.91 2.00
N MET A 367 15.69 10.51 3.06
CA MET A 367 16.75 9.91 3.85
C MET A 367 16.04 9.11 4.92
N GLY A 368 15.72 7.85 4.59
CA GLY A 368 15.15 6.93 5.57
C GLY A 368 16.07 6.79 6.79
N SER A 369 15.55 6.24 7.89
CA SER A 369 16.34 6.02 9.10
C SER A 369 17.58 5.17 8.76
N THR A 370 18.77 5.76 8.92
CA THR A 370 20.05 5.05 8.79
C THR A 370 20.63 4.80 10.16
N ALA A 371 21.66 3.96 10.28
CA ALA A 371 22.39 3.79 11.55
C ALA A 371 22.92 5.12 12.14
N ASN A 372 23.06 6.15 11.30
CA ASN A 372 23.56 7.48 11.66
C ASN A 372 22.49 8.58 11.64
N SER A 373 21.25 8.30 11.21
CA SER A 373 20.14 9.27 11.13
C SER A 373 18.90 8.71 11.83
N ARG A 374 18.45 9.39 12.88
CA ARG A 374 17.28 9.02 13.69
C ARG A 374 15.95 9.56 13.13
N LEU A 375 15.94 10.06 11.90
CA LEU A 375 14.74 10.62 11.28
C LEU A 375 13.65 9.55 11.15
N GLN A 376 12.50 9.77 11.79
CA GLN A 376 11.38 8.82 11.79
C GLN A 376 10.47 9.02 10.57
N TYR A 377 11.05 8.96 9.36
CA TYR A 377 10.28 9.01 8.11
C TYR A 377 9.55 7.67 7.87
N ILE A 378 8.23 7.71 7.65
CA ILE A 378 7.36 6.52 7.59
C ILE A 378 7.87 5.45 6.62
N ALA A 379 8.35 5.86 5.44
CA ALA A 379 8.79 4.94 4.40
C ALA A 379 9.97 4.03 4.80
N GLY A 380 10.75 4.45 5.80
CA GLY A 380 11.89 3.69 6.34
C GLY A 380 11.69 3.25 7.80
N LEU A 381 10.55 3.59 8.39
CA LEU A 381 10.26 3.45 9.83
C LEU A 381 9.99 1.99 10.21
N PHE A 382 9.23 1.28 9.39
CA PHE A 382 8.83 -0.10 9.66
C PHE A 382 9.91 -1.08 9.18
N LYS A 383 10.65 -1.66 10.14
CA LYS A 383 11.62 -2.72 9.85
C LYS A 383 10.92 -4.06 9.69
N GLY A 384 11.37 -4.84 8.71
CA GLY A 384 10.86 -6.18 8.47
C GLY A 384 11.27 -7.17 9.57
N SER A 385 10.71 -8.37 9.50
CA SER A 385 11.06 -9.45 10.43
C SER A 385 11.18 -10.79 9.73
N LEU A 386 12.00 -11.69 10.28
CA LEU A 386 12.06 -13.10 9.87
C LEU A 386 11.48 -13.97 10.97
N SER A 387 10.34 -14.60 10.73
CA SER A 387 9.71 -15.54 11.65
C SER A 387 10.22 -16.96 11.43
N PHE A 388 10.55 -17.64 12.54
CA PHE A 388 10.89 -19.05 12.65
C PHE A 388 9.75 -19.78 13.34
N ILE A 389 8.97 -20.53 12.57
CA ILE A 389 7.74 -21.16 13.02
C ILE A 389 7.92 -22.69 12.97
N PRO A 390 7.87 -23.40 14.10
CA PRO A 390 7.80 -24.85 14.08
C PRO A 390 6.56 -25.31 13.30
N THR A 391 6.73 -26.30 12.42
CA THR A 391 5.62 -26.87 11.64
C THR A 391 4.51 -27.31 12.60
N PRO A 392 3.30 -26.71 12.52
CA PRO A 392 2.26 -26.99 13.49
C PRO A 392 1.73 -28.41 13.33
N LYS A 393 1.41 -29.05 14.45
CA LYS A 393 0.52 -30.22 14.46
C LYS A 393 -0.90 -29.78 14.10
N ALA A 394 -1.75 -30.73 13.71
CA ALA A 394 -3.13 -30.43 13.29
C ALA A 394 -3.91 -29.59 14.32
N GLU A 395 -3.81 -29.92 15.62
CA GLU A 395 -4.48 -29.15 16.68
C GLU A 395 -3.93 -27.72 16.84
N GLN A 396 -2.62 -27.54 16.69
CA GLN A 396 -2.01 -26.20 16.72
C GLN A 396 -2.40 -25.38 15.49
N LEU A 397 -2.52 -26.01 14.32
CA LEU A 397 -2.98 -25.35 13.10
C LEU A 397 -4.44 -24.87 13.22
N LYS A 398 -5.30 -25.64 13.88
CA LYS A 398 -6.67 -25.20 14.19
C LYS A 398 -6.67 -23.96 15.09
N GLU A 399 -5.80 -23.92 16.09
CA GLU A 399 -5.69 -22.75 16.98
C GLU A 399 -5.15 -21.52 16.24
N TYR A 400 -4.09 -21.69 15.45
CA TYR A 400 -3.59 -20.64 14.57
C TYR A 400 -4.63 -20.14 13.58
N THR A 401 -5.46 -21.03 13.04
CA THR A 401 -6.56 -20.67 12.15
C THR A 401 -7.57 -19.77 12.86
N LYS A 402 -7.97 -20.10 14.11
CA LYS A 402 -8.84 -19.23 14.91
C LYS A 402 -8.23 -17.87 15.15
N GLN A 403 -6.92 -17.80 15.43
CA GLN A 403 -6.21 -16.54 15.62
C GLN A 403 -6.24 -15.68 14.35
N VAL A 404 -6.00 -16.28 13.18
CA VAL A 404 -6.09 -15.57 11.89
C VAL A 404 -7.50 -15.01 11.65
N TYR A 405 -8.56 -15.78 11.93
CA TYR A 405 -9.93 -15.27 11.83
C TYR A 405 -10.25 -14.17 12.85
N ALA A 406 -9.67 -14.23 14.06
CA ALA A 406 -9.81 -13.18 15.08
C ALA A 406 -8.99 -11.92 14.79
N ASN A 407 -8.04 -12.01 13.85
CA ASN A 407 -7.14 -10.92 13.46
C ASN A 407 -7.65 -10.10 12.29
N THR A 408 -8.61 -10.62 11.52
CA THR A 408 -9.18 -9.89 10.39
C THR A 408 -10.53 -9.27 10.76
N PRO A 409 -10.78 -8.00 10.42
CA PRO A 409 -12.12 -7.43 10.48
C PRO A 409 -13.00 -7.90 9.31
N PHE A 410 -12.42 -8.48 8.26
CA PHE A 410 -13.15 -8.93 7.07
C PHE A 410 -13.96 -10.18 7.38
N THR A 411 -15.23 -10.20 6.96
CA THR A 411 -16.09 -11.38 6.99
C THR A 411 -16.99 -11.38 5.76
N ASP A 412 -17.46 -12.56 5.36
CA ASP A 412 -18.48 -12.72 4.33
C ASP A 412 -19.75 -11.91 4.64
N LYS A 413 -20.18 -11.87 5.90
CA LYS A 413 -21.33 -11.08 6.35
C LYS A 413 -21.17 -9.58 6.09
N LYS A 414 -19.98 -9.00 6.32
CA LYS A 414 -19.74 -7.57 6.09
C LYS A 414 -19.82 -7.16 4.62
N THR A 415 -19.60 -8.10 3.69
CA THR A 415 -19.82 -7.87 2.26
C THR A 415 -21.30 -7.66 1.92
N ILE A 416 -22.20 -8.27 2.69
CA ILE A 416 -23.65 -8.21 2.49
C ILE A 416 -24.27 -7.08 3.31
N THR A 417 -23.82 -6.90 4.55
CA THR A 417 -24.36 -5.89 5.48
C THR A 417 -23.23 -5.33 6.33
N ALA A 418 -22.96 -4.04 6.14
CA ALA A 418 -21.99 -3.28 6.91
C ALA A 418 -22.49 -2.95 8.32
N ASP A 419 -21.54 -2.61 9.18
CA ASP A 419 -21.80 -2.06 10.51
C ASP A 419 -22.54 -0.72 10.36
N GLY A 420 -23.51 -0.46 11.24
CA GLY A 420 -24.29 0.77 11.19
C GLY A 420 -25.51 0.77 12.10
N GLU A 421 -26.16 1.92 12.16
CA GLU A 421 -27.35 2.16 12.99
C GLU A 421 -28.62 2.19 12.14
N GLU A 422 -29.73 1.69 12.67
CA GLU A 422 -31.03 1.78 11.99
C GLU A 422 -31.49 3.24 11.87
N GLY A 423 -32.00 3.62 10.70
CA GLY A 423 -32.43 4.98 10.42
C GLY A 423 -31.29 5.99 10.21
N ASN A 424 -30.04 5.53 10.14
CA ASN A 424 -28.88 6.36 9.79
C ASN A 424 -28.92 6.74 8.29
N PRO A 425 -28.46 7.95 7.90
CA PRO A 425 -28.32 8.33 6.49
C PRO A 425 -27.39 7.44 5.67
N ILE A 426 -26.46 6.71 6.31
CA ILE A 426 -25.56 5.77 5.67
C ILE A 426 -26.24 4.40 5.55
N PRO A 427 -26.52 3.91 4.33
CA PRO A 427 -27.05 2.58 4.11
C PRO A 427 -26.12 1.52 4.68
N ARG A 428 -26.67 0.39 5.13
CA ARG A 428 -25.88 -0.76 5.61
C ARG A 428 -25.72 -1.84 4.57
N LYS A 429 -26.63 -1.89 3.60
CA LYS A 429 -26.62 -2.91 2.54
C LYS A 429 -27.12 -2.32 1.23
N LEU A 430 -26.77 -3.00 0.14
CA LEU A 430 -27.22 -2.64 -1.19
C LEU A 430 -28.76 -2.61 -1.27
N GLY A 431 -29.30 -1.54 -1.86
CA GLY A 431 -30.74 -1.33 -2.03
C GLY A 431 -31.41 -0.54 -0.90
N GLU A 432 -30.73 -0.29 0.22
CA GLU A 432 -31.18 0.71 1.18
C GLU A 432 -30.92 2.13 0.62
N THR A 433 -31.81 3.07 0.94
CA THR A 433 -31.77 4.42 0.38
C THR A 433 -31.06 5.39 1.31
N SER A 434 -30.12 6.17 0.78
CA SER A 434 -29.59 7.36 1.47
C SER A 434 -30.37 8.62 1.06
N PRO A 435 -30.59 9.58 1.98
CA PRO A 435 -31.04 10.91 1.57
C PRO A 435 -29.94 11.73 0.87
N ILE A 436 -28.69 11.27 0.93
CA ILE A 436 -27.55 11.88 0.24
C ILE A 436 -27.50 11.32 -1.19
N LYS A 437 -27.42 12.21 -2.18
CA LYS A 437 -27.35 11.86 -3.61
C LYS A 437 -26.05 12.30 -4.29
N HIS A 438 -25.37 13.31 -3.75
CA HIS A 438 -24.12 13.82 -4.30
C HIS A 438 -22.99 13.69 -3.27
N VAL A 439 -21.97 12.93 -3.66
CA VAL A 439 -20.73 12.74 -2.91
C VAL A 439 -19.64 13.56 -3.60
N PHE A 440 -19.03 14.47 -2.85
CA PHE A 440 -17.84 15.21 -3.26
C PHE A 440 -16.66 14.68 -2.45
N TYR A 441 -15.62 14.25 -3.16
CA TYR A 441 -14.45 13.63 -2.57
C TYR A 441 -13.22 14.44 -2.93
N ILE A 442 -12.65 15.13 -1.94
CA ILE A 442 -11.49 16.00 -2.10
C ILE A 442 -10.25 15.27 -1.60
N ILE A 443 -9.25 15.16 -2.47
CA ILE A 443 -7.96 14.54 -2.20
C ILE A 443 -6.93 15.66 -2.13
N LYS A 444 -6.29 15.75 -0.96
CA LYS A 444 -5.22 16.70 -0.62
C LYS A 444 -3.88 15.95 -0.47
N GLU A 445 -2.79 16.68 -0.22
CA GLU A 445 -1.44 16.14 -0.21
C GLU A 445 -0.74 16.22 1.16
N ASN A 446 -0.38 15.02 1.64
CA ASN A 446 0.61 14.67 2.66
C ASN A 446 0.58 15.45 3.99
N ARG A 447 -0.33 15.15 4.92
CA ARG A 447 -0.25 15.68 6.29
C ARG A 447 -0.51 14.66 7.38
N THR A 448 0.14 14.87 8.52
CA THR A 448 -0.27 14.22 9.77
C THR A 448 -1.27 15.06 10.55
N TYR A 449 -2.08 14.39 11.38
CA TYR A 449 -3.07 15.03 12.23
C TYR A 449 -2.41 16.11 13.10
N ASP A 450 -1.27 15.77 13.72
CA ASP A 450 -0.60 16.69 14.62
C ASP A 450 -0.03 17.95 13.93
N GLN A 451 0.26 17.90 12.63
CA GLN A 451 0.74 19.08 11.91
C GLN A 451 -0.35 20.16 11.72
N VAL A 452 -1.62 19.75 11.71
CA VAL A 452 -2.74 20.64 11.31
C VAL A 452 -3.72 20.88 12.46
N LEU A 453 -4.11 19.85 13.21
CA LEU A 453 -5.24 19.91 14.16
C LEU A 453 -4.83 19.72 15.62
N SER A 454 -3.54 19.60 15.94
CA SER A 454 -3.08 19.36 17.31
C SER A 454 -3.33 20.51 18.28
N ASP A 455 -3.61 21.71 17.79
CA ASP A 455 -3.98 22.89 18.58
C ASP A 455 -5.48 22.95 18.92
N ILE A 456 -6.28 21.96 18.51
CA ILE A 456 -7.70 21.81 18.91
C ILE A 456 -7.80 21.02 20.23
N PRO A 457 -8.15 21.65 21.37
CA PRO A 457 -8.02 21.02 22.69
C PRO A 457 -8.93 19.80 22.95
N LYS A 458 -10.01 19.66 22.17
CA LYS A 458 -10.98 18.56 22.31
C LYS A 458 -10.54 17.25 21.66
N GLY A 459 -9.49 17.27 20.82
CA GLY A 459 -8.91 16.07 20.21
C GLY A 459 -7.64 15.61 20.90
N ASN A 460 -7.17 14.41 20.54
CA ASN A 460 -5.89 13.88 21.00
C ASN A 460 -4.71 14.46 20.18
N GLY A 461 -4.28 15.69 20.44
CA GLY A 461 -3.19 16.35 19.70
C GLY A 461 -1.97 16.68 20.55
N ASP A 462 -0.77 16.60 19.98
CA ASP A 462 0.44 17.22 20.56
C ASP A 462 0.73 18.56 19.90
N SER A 463 0.29 19.65 20.54
CA SER A 463 0.41 21.00 20.00
C SER A 463 1.86 21.45 19.76
N SER A 464 2.86 20.76 20.32
CA SER A 464 4.26 21.05 20.03
C SER A 464 4.69 20.65 18.62
N LEU A 465 3.89 19.81 17.94
CA LEU A 465 4.10 19.36 16.57
C LEU A 465 3.25 20.16 15.55
N CYS A 466 2.43 21.12 16.00
CA CYS A 466 1.59 21.94 15.14
C CYS A 466 2.43 22.83 14.22
N LEU A 467 2.26 22.69 12.91
CA LEU A 467 2.92 23.52 11.89
C LEU A 467 1.94 24.50 11.23
N PHE A 468 0.71 24.07 11.00
CA PHE A 468 -0.31 24.79 10.23
C PHE A 468 -1.58 24.99 11.03
N GLY A 469 -1.43 25.57 12.23
CA GLY A 469 -2.57 25.90 13.09
C GLY A 469 -3.53 26.92 12.49
N ARG A 470 -4.52 27.33 13.28
CA ARG A 470 -5.67 28.13 12.81
C ARG A 470 -5.37 29.37 11.99
N SER A 471 -4.24 30.05 12.20
CA SER A 471 -3.88 31.24 11.41
C SER A 471 -3.61 30.91 9.93
N VAL A 472 -3.16 29.69 9.64
CA VAL A 472 -2.87 29.18 8.30
C VAL A 472 -4.09 28.43 7.74
N THR A 473 -4.75 27.60 8.56
CA THR A 473 -5.83 26.71 8.11
C THR A 473 -7.19 26.97 8.79
N PRO A 474 -7.70 28.21 8.76
CA PRO A 474 -8.92 28.55 9.50
C PRO A 474 -10.17 27.78 9.02
N ASN A 475 -10.24 27.34 7.75
CA ASN A 475 -11.38 26.56 7.27
C ASN A 475 -11.33 25.12 7.77
N GLN A 476 -10.19 24.44 7.68
CA GLN A 476 -10.02 23.09 8.23
C GLN A 476 -10.30 23.04 9.73
N HIS A 477 -9.84 24.05 10.48
CA HIS A 477 -10.20 24.21 11.90
C HIS A 477 -11.70 24.40 12.09
N ALA A 478 -12.34 25.25 11.28
CA ALA A 478 -13.78 25.45 11.34
C ALA A 478 -14.56 24.17 11.00
N PHE A 479 -14.08 23.34 10.07
CA PHE A 479 -14.71 22.05 9.74
C PHE A 479 -14.70 21.13 10.97
N ALA A 480 -13.52 20.94 11.59
CA ALA A 480 -13.36 20.11 12.78
C ALA A 480 -14.16 20.61 14.00
N GLU A 481 -14.37 21.92 14.12
CA GLU A 481 -15.12 22.51 15.23
C GLU A 481 -16.63 22.48 15.03
N GLN A 482 -17.09 22.81 13.83
CA GLN A 482 -18.52 22.94 13.52
C GLN A 482 -19.16 21.60 13.17
N PHE A 483 -18.41 20.66 12.60
CA PHE A 483 -18.88 19.33 12.23
C PHE A 483 -18.28 18.28 13.17
N VAL A 484 -17.57 17.29 12.60
CA VAL A 484 -16.93 16.21 13.32
C VAL A 484 -15.43 16.45 13.36
N LEU A 485 -14.85 16.40 14.56
CA LEU A 485 -13.41 16.21 14.72
C LEU A 485 -13.12 14.71 14.72
N LEU A 486 -12.41 14.25 13.69
CA LEU A 486 -11.86 12.90 13.58
C LEU A 486 -10.44 12.92 14.15
N ASP A 487 -10.29 12.67 15.44
CA ASP A 487 -8.98 12.61 16.09
C ASP A 487 -8.35 11.21 16.04
N ASN A 488 -8.92 10.29 15.27
CA ASN A 488 -8.42 8.92 15.18
C ASN A 488 -8.55 8.36 13.75
N PHE A 489 -8.21 9.19 12.75
CA PHE A 489 -8.24 8.83 11.34
C PHE A 489 -6.84 8.48 10.83
N TYR A 490 -6.74 7.39 10.05
CA TYR A 490 -5.49 6.87 9.51
C TYR A 490 -5.56 6.72 8.00
N VAL A 491 -4.58 7.27 7.27
CA VAL A 491 -4.42 6.90 5.87
C VAL A 491 -3.95 5.45 5.78
N ASP A 492 -4.43 4.70 4.79
CA ASP A 492 -3.97 3.32 4.57
C ASP A 492 -2.57 3.26 3.90
N ALA A 493 -2.08 4.40 3.38
CA ALA A 493 -0.86 4.51 2.59
C ALA A 493 0.33 5.10 3.36
N GLU A 494 1.54 4.78 2.90
CA GLU A 494 2.78 5.37 3.42
C GLU A 494 3.27 6.59 2.60
N VAL A 495 3.04 6.60 1.29
CA VAL A 495 3.44 7.69 0.38
C VAL A 495 2.43 7.85 -0.78
N SER A 496 2.50 8.93 -1.56
CA SER A 496 1.48 9.22 -2.60
C SER A 496 1.37 8.15 -3.69
N ALA A 497 2.48 7.44 -3.99
CA ALA A 497 2.46 6.32 -4.92
C ALA A 497 1.40 5.26 -4.59
N ASP A 498 1.28 4.89 -3.31
CA ASP A 498 0.22 4.02 -2.83
C ASP A 498 -1.01 4.81 -2.34
N GLY A 499 -0.86 6.06 -1.88
CA GLY A 499 -1.91 6.95 -1.38
C GLY A 499 -3.07 7.16 -2.34
N HIS A 500 -2.75 7.54 -3.57
CA HIS A 500 -3.75 7.71 -4.63
C HIS A 500 -4.46 6.39 -4.99
N ASN A 501 -3.76 5.25 -4.94
CA ASN A 501 -4.35 3.94 -5.22
C ASN A 501 -5.27 3.49 -4.07
N TRP A 502 -4.84 3.70 -2.81
CA TRP A 502 -5.66 3.47 -1.64
C TRP A 502 -6.91 4.34 -1.63
N SER A 503 -6.76 5.62 -1.96
CA SER A 503 -7.88 6.58 -1.99
C SER A 503 -8.88 6.30 -3.11
N MET A 504 -8.46 5.66 -4.21
CA MET A 504 -9.35 5.39 -5.36
C MET A 504 -9.81 3.94 -5.49
N ALA A 505 -9.25 3.00 -4.74
CA ALA A 505 -9.58 1.58 -4.85
C ALA A 505 -9.59 0.79 -3.53
N ALA A 506 -9.32 1.43 -2.38
CA ALA A 506 -9.10 0.76 -1.10
C ALA A 506 -8.08 -0.39 -1.20
N TYR A 507 -7.10 -0.28 -2.09
CA TYR A 507 -6.11 -1.32 -2.34
C TYR A 507 -4.92 -0.80 -3.17
N ALA A 508 -3.70 -1.05 -2.68
CA ALA A 508 -2.49 -0.94 -3.48
C ALA A 508 -2.00 -2.34 -3.90
N THR A 509 -1.74 -2.53 -5.19
CA THR A 509 -1.28 -3.83 -5.71
C THR A 509 0.14 -4.16 -5.23
N ASP A 510 0.51 -5.44 -5.28
CA ASP A 510 1.88 -5.88 -4.97
C ASP A 510 2.94 -5.22 -5.86
N VAL A 511 2.56 -4.74 -7.04
CA VAL A 511 3.44 -3.97 -7.92
C VAL A 511 3.80 -2.64 -7.29
N ILE A 512 2.82 -1.92 -6.76
CA ILE A 512 3.01 -0.63 -6.11
C ILE A 512 3.84 -0.82 -4.84
N GLU A 513 3.34 -1.64 -3.92
CA GLU A 513 3.94 -1.92 -2.60
C GLU A 513 5.41 -2.34 -2.69
N LYS A 514 5.77 -3.12 -3.73
CA LYS A 514 7.16 -3.53 -3.91
C LYS A 514 7.99 -2.41 -4.52
N THR A 515 7.47 -1.61 -5.47
CA THR A 515 8.30 -0.74 -6.35
C THR A 515 8.44 0.70 -5.91
N TRP A 516 7.44 1.28 -5.24
CA TRP A 516 7.54 2.64 -4.73
C TRP A 516 8.78 2.86 -3.83
N PRO A 517 9.23 1.91 -2.96
CA PRO A 517 10.37 2.13 -2.07
C PRO A 517 11.68 2.34 -2.84
N THR A 518 11.81 1.76 -4.04
CA THR A 518 12.98 1.98 -4.88
C THR A 518 12.95 3.38 -5.50
N SER A 519 11.78 3.84 -5.93
CA SER A 519 11.61 5.18 -6.49
C SER A 519 11.83 6.25 -5.43
N TYR A 520 11.15 6.14 -4.29
CA TYR A 520 11.29 7.03 -3.14
C TYR A 520 12.60 6.85 -2.38
N GLY A 521 13.38 5.81 -2.69
CA GLY A 521 14.76 5.68 -2.20
C GLY A 521 15.77 6.41 -3.09
N SER A 522 15.32 7.13 -4.13
CA SER A 522 16.18 7.66 -5.20
C SER A 522 17.03 6.58 -5.88
N ARG A 523 16.53 5.34 -5.91
CA ARG A 523 17.22 4.19 -6.52
C ARG A 523 16.76 3.90 -7.94
N GLY A 524 15.86 4.71 -8.51
CA GLY A 524 15.35 4.59 -9.88
C GLY A 524 14.04 3.80 -10.00
N GLY A 525 13.52 3.67 -11.22
CA GLY A 525 12.18 3.14 -11.48
C GLY A 525 11.23 4.24 -11.97
N THR A 526 9.97 3.87 -12.24
CA THR A 526 8.94 4.80 -12.73
C THR A 526 7.96 5.21 -11.63
N THR A 527 7.48 6.46 -11.66
CA THR A 527 6.59 7.07 -10.66
C THR A 527 5.13 7.21 -11.09
N ASN A 528 4.70 6.63 -12.21
CA ASN A 528 3.36 6.88 -12.74
C ASN A 528 2.31 5.95 -12.09
N PHE A 529 1.95 6.25 -10.84
CA PHE A 529 1.04 5.46 -10.00
C PHE A 529 -0.43 5.89 -10.10
N GLU A 530 -0.71 7.09 -10.62
CA GLU A 530 -2.05 7.65 -10.82
C GLU A 530 -2.67 7.21 -12.16
N GLY A 531 -2.78 5.91 -12.35
CA GLY A 531 -3.48 5.35 -13.49
C GLY A 531 -2.66 5.32 -14.78
N GLY A 532 -1.39 5.70 -14.81
CA GLY A 532 -0.61 5.69 -16.05
C GLY A 532 0.13 4.39 -16.38
N ARG A 533 0.00 3.34 -15.55
CA ARG A 533 0.57 2.01 -15.79
C ARG A 533 -0.45 0.90 -15.53
N PRO A 534 -0.98 0.20 -16.55
CA PRO A 534 -1.98 -0.84 -16.35
C PRO A 534 -1.59 -1.97 -15.39
N VAL A 535 -0.30 -2.27 -15.26
CA VAL A 535 0.22 -3.28 -14.32
C VAL A 535 0.08 -2.87 -12.85
N THR A 536 -0.24 -1.60 -12.54
CA THR A 536 -0.47 -1.18 -11.15
C THR A 536 -1.94 -1.28 -10.74
N TYR A 537 -2.85 -1.53 -11.69
CA TYR A 537 -4.27 -1.46 -11.44
C TYR A 537 -4.76 -2.64 -10.60
N PRO A 538 -5.59 -2.38 -9.58
CA PRO A 538 -6.39 -3.42 -8.94
C PRO A 538 -7.22 -4.18 -9.99
N LYS A 539 -7.43 -5.48 -9.79
CA LYS A 539 -8.20 -6.32 -10.73
C LYS A 539 -9.59 -5.76 -11.06
N GLY A 540 -10.27 -5.19 -10.05
CA GLY A 540 -11.61 -4.60 -10.19
C GLY A 540 -11.63 -3.17 -10.75
N GLY A 541 -10.46 -2.56 -10.95
CA GLY A 541 -10.31 -1.13 -11.26
C GLY A 541 -10.47 -0.24 -10.03
N PHE A 542 -10.70 1.04 -10.28
CA PHE A 542 -10.89 2.09 -9.29
C PHE A 542 -12.38 2.42 -9.13
N ILE A 543 -12.75 3.26 -8.17
CA ILE A 543 -14.15 3.62 -7.85
C ILE A 543 -14.93 4.13 -9.07
N TRP A 544 -14.29 4.80 -10.03
CA TRP A 544 -14.93 5.22 -11.28
C TRP A 544 -15.34 4.03 -12.16
N ASP A 545 -14.56 2.96 -12.20
CA ASP A 545 -14.94 1.72 -12.91
C ASP A 545 -16.16 1.07 -12.26
N TYR A 546 -16.30 1.17 -10.93
CA TYR A 546 -17.50 0.71 -10.21
C TYR A 546 -18.71 1.60 -10.49
N CYS A 547 -18.54 2.93 -10.50
CA CYS A 547 -19.59 3.86 -10.89
C CYS A 547 -20.08 3.58 -12.32
N GLN A 548 -19.16 3.40 -13.26
CA GLN A 548 -19.47 3.09 -14.66
C GLN A 548 -20.28 1.79 -14.79
N ARG A 549 -19.88 0.73 -14.08
CA ARG A 549 -20.61 -0.55 -14.08
C ARG A 549 -21.99 -0.45 -13.45
N ALA A 550 -22.17 0.40 -12.45
CA ALA A 550 -23.43 0.59 -11.75
C ALA A 550 -24.35 1.63 -12.41
N GLY A 551 -23.88 2.35 -13.44
CA GLY A 551 -24.63 3.44 -14.07
C GLY A 551 -24.75 4.69 -13.18
N ILE A 552 -23.86 4.86 -12.21
CA ILE A 552 -23.78 6.04 -11.36
C ILE A 552 -23.01 7.13 -12.11
N SER A 553 -23.55 8.36 -12.16
CA SER A 553 -22.85 9.46 -12.84
C SER A 553 -21.65 9.93 -12.01
N TYR A 554 -20.52 10.14 -12.68
CA TYR A 554 -19.30 10.60 -12.03
C TYR A 554 -18.50 11.60 -12.88
N ARG A 555 -17.68 12.38 -12.19
CA ARG A 555 -16.77 13.37 -12.79
C ARG A 555 -15.52 13.57 -11.95
N SER A 556 -14.39 13.80 -12.63
CA SER A 556 -13.10 14.07 -11.98
C SER A 556 -12.55 15.43 -12.36
N TYR A 557 -11.99 16.10 -11.35
CA TYR A 557 -11.35 17.40 -11.39
C TYR A 557 -9.89 17.23 -10.95
N GLY A 558 -9.02 16.89 -11.90
CA GLY A 558 -7.56 16.79 -11.69
C GLY A 558 -7.04 15.47 -11.09
N GLU A 559 -7.92 14.55 -10.70
CA GLU A 559 -7.52 13.24 -10.18
C GLU A 559 -7.43 12.21 -11.33
N PHE A 560 -6.27 11.54 -11.47
CA PHE A 560 -5.97 10.57 -12.54
C PHE A 560 -6.10 11.15 -13.97
N GLY A 561 -5.85 12.45 -14.12
CA GLY A 561 -5.85 13.14 -15.40
C GLY A 561 -5.88 14.67 -15.25
N ASP A 562 -5.75 15.38 -16.37
CA ASP A 562 -5.77 16.83 -16.44
C ASP A 562 -6.43 17.32 -17.74
N PHE A 563 -7.02 18.52 -17.74
CA PHE A 563 -7.49 19.22 -18.95
C PHE A 563 -8.22 18.32 -19.97
N ALA A 564 -9.32 17.68 -19.54
CA ALA A 564 -10.11 16.67 -20.28
C ALA A 564 -9.40 15.33 -20.61
N LYS A 565 -8.10 15.20 -20.37
CA LYS A 565 -7.34 13.96 -20.59
C LYS A 565 -7.44 13.06 -19.36
N ALA A 566 -7.65 11.78 -19.62
CA ALA A 566 -7.77 10.74 -18.61
C ALA A 566 -6.59 9.76 -18.72
N ASN A 567 -6.03 9.37 -17.58
CA ASN A 567 -5.00 8.33 -17.51
C ASN A 567 -5.59 6.92 -17.64
N ILE A 568 -6.85 6.75 -17.20
CA ILE A 568 -7.59 5.48 -17.25
C ILE A 568 -8.81 5.57 -18.17
N LYS A 569 -9.25 4.41 -18.69
CA LYS A 569 -10.36 4.34 -19.65
C LYS A 569 -11.69 4.82 -19.08
N SER A 570 -12.00 4.49 -17.83
CA SER A 570 -13.26 4.87 -17.18
C SER A 570 -13.42 6.38 -17.03
N LEU A 571 -12.33 7.15 -17.00
CA LEU A 571 -12.38 8.61 -16.91
C LEU A 571 -12.49 9.33 -18.27
N GLN A 572 -12.40 8.63 -19.40
CA GLN A 572 -12.50 9.24 -20.73
C GLN A 572 -13.89 9.88 -20.92
N GLY A 573 -13.92 11.21 -21.15
CA GLY A 573 -15.17 11.97 -21.26
C GLY A 573 -15.78 12.41 -19.91
N HIS A 574 -15.20 11.98 -18.79
CA HIS A 574 -15.65 12.33 -17.43
C HIS A 574 -14.71 13.32 -16.71
N MET A 575 -13.67 13.80 -17.39
CA MET A 575 -12.73 14.82 -16.88
C MET A 575 -13.25 16.23 -17.14
N CYS A 576 -13.09 17.13 -16.18
CA CYS A 576 -13.34 18.56 -16.39
C CYS A 576 -12.30 19.15 -17.39
N PRO A 577 -12.72 19.82 -18.49
CA PRO A 577 -11.80 20.38 -19.47
C PRO A 577 -10.88 21.49 -18.96
N ALA A 578 -11.32 22.22 -17.94
CA ALA A 578 -10.57 23.35 -17.39
C ALA A 578 -9.77 22.99 -16.14
N SER A 579 -9.97 21.79 -15.56
CA SER A 579 -9.30 21.41 -14.31
C SER A 579 -7.87 20.96 -14.58
N PRO A 580 -6.86 21.60 -13.98
CA PRO A 580 -5.51 21.06 -13.95
C PRO A 580 -5.42 19.85 -13.01
N GLY A 581 -4.42 19.00 -13.23
CA GLY A 581 -3.97 17.99 -12.27
C GLY A 581 -2.98 18.58 -11.27
N PHE A 582 -2.01 17.79 -10.83
CA PHE A 582 -0.90 18.27 -10.00
C PHE A 582 -0.01 19.25 -10.75
N ASP A 583 0.13 20.44 -10.18
CA ASP A 583 1.11 21.43 -10.60
C ASP A 583 1.24 22.47 -9.49
N MET A 584 2.43 22.54 -8.89
CA MET A 584 2.72 23.46 -7.78
C MET A 584 2.84 24.93 -8.21
N ASP A 585 2.86 25.21 -9.50
CA ASP A 585 2.80 26.58 -10.03
C ASP A 585 1.37 27.07 -10.28
N ILE A 586 0.39 26.17 -10.21
CA ILE A 586 -1.03 26.50 -10.30
C ILE A 586 -1.60 26.64 -8.88
N LYS A 587 -2.15 27.82 -8.56
CA LYS A 587 -2.87 28.02 -7.29
C LYS A 587 -4.10 27.11 -7.21
N ASP A 588 -4.41 26.59 -6.02
CA ASP A 588 -5.61 25.81 -5.80
C ASP A 588 -6.88 26.64 -6.06
N GLN A 589 -6.80 27.97 -5.94
CA GLN A 589 -7.88 28.86 -6.39
C GLN A 589 -8.28 28.63 -7.85
N VAL A 590 -7.32 28.36 -8.75
CA VAL A 590 -7.60 28.09 -10.17
C VAL A 590 -8.33 26.76 -10.34
N ARG A 591 -7.95 25.74 -9.55
CA ARG A 591 -8.65 24.44 -9.52
C ARG A 591 -10.11 24.62 -9.08
N VAL A 592 -10.33 25.45 -8.06
CA VAL A 592 -11.67 25.78 -7.58
C VAL A 592 -12.46 26.60 -8.59
N ASP A 593 -11.84 27.56 -9.29
CA ASP A 593 -12.51 28.34 -10.34
C ASP A 593 -12.99 27.42 -11.49
N ALA A 594 -12.15 26.47 -11.89
CA ALA A 594 -12.48 25.47 -12.91
C ALA A 594 -13.62 24.54 -12.45
N TRP A 595 -13.56 24.06 -11.19
CA TRP A 595 -14.64 23.26 -10.61
C TRP A 595 -15.94 24.06 -10.53
N GLN A 596 -15.90 25.28 -10.00
CA GLN A 596 -17.07 26.12 -9.78
C GLN A 596 -17.80 26.42 -11.08
N HIS A 597 -17.06 26.81 -12.13
CA HIS A 597 -17.63 27.07 -13.45
C HIS A 597 -18.37 25.86 -14.02
N ASP A 598 -17.74 24.69 -13.94
CA ASP A 598 -18.28 23.46 -14.47
C ASP A 598 -19.45 22.92 -13.62
N PHE A 599 -19.33 23.01 -12.29
CA PHE A 599 -20.40 22.72 -11.33
C PHE A 599 -21.63 23.58 -11.61
N ASP A 600 -21.48 24.89 -11.80
CA ASP A 600 -22.61 25.80 -12.06
C ASP A 600 -23.30 25.47 -13.39
N SER A 601 -22.51 25.13 -14.42
CA SER A 601 -23.04 24.66 -15.71
C SER A 601 -23.89 23.40 -15.56
N LEU A 602 -23.39 22.40 -14.84
CA LEU A 602 -24.09 21.14 -14.58
C LEU A 602 -25.31 21.35 -13.67
N LEU A 603 -25.20 22.22 -12.67
CA LEU A 603 -26.27 22.57 -11.75
C LEU A 603 -27.44 23.26 -12.46
N ALA A 604 -27.15 24.13 -13.44
CA ALA A 604 -28.16 24.83 -14.21
C ALA A 604 -29.08 23.87 -14.98
N VAL A 605 -28.53 22.77 -15.50
CA VAL A 605 -29.29 21.74 -16.24
C VAL A 605 -29.73 20.56 -15.38
N GLY A 606 -29.32 20.50 -14.11
CA GLY A 606 -29.69 19.42 -13.19
C GLY A 606 -28.89 18.13 -13.37
N GLU A 607 -27.68 18.22 -13.94
CA GLU A 607 -26.81 17.10 -14.30
C GLU A 607 -25.54 17.04 -13.44
N VAL A 608 -25.59 17.58 -12.21
CA VAL A 608 -24.46 17.43 -11.28
C VAL A 608 -24.26 15.94 -10.99
N PRO A 609 -23.05 15.37 -11.19
CA PRO A 609 -22.80 13.96 -11.00
C PRO A 609 -23.06 13.52 -9.55
N GLN A 610 -23.40 12.24 -9.38
CA GLN A 610 -23.56 11.65 -8.06
C GLN A 610 -22.22 11.49 -7.33
N PHE A 611 -21.12 11.24 -8.05
CA PHE A 611 -19.79 11.12 -7.47
C PHE A 611 -18.80 12.10 -8.14
N ASN A 612 -18.13 12.92 -7.35
CA ASN A 612 -17.22 13.97 -7.84
C ASN A 612 -15.88 13.86 -7.12
N THR A 613 -14.78 13.69 -7.84
CA THR A 613 -13.42 13.68 -7.27
C THR A 613 -12.69 14.98 -7.59
N LEU A 614 -12.12 15.63 -6.58
CA LEU A 614 -11.41 16.90 -6.72
C LEU A 614 -10.00 16.76 -6.14
N ARG A 615 -8.98 17.08 -6.93
CA ARG A 615 -7.61 17.23 -6.45
C ARG A 615 -7.35 18.68 -6.05
N ILE A 616 -6.92 18.90 -4.81
CA ILE A 616 -6.56 20.22 -4.29
C ILE A 616 -5.22 20.05 -3.56
N SER A 617 -4.12 20.34 -4.25
CA SER A 617 -2.83 19.71 -3.98
C SER A 617 -1.71 20.68 -3.57
N ASN A 618 -1.98 21.98 -3.41
CA ASN A 618 -0.90 22.92 -3.05
C ASN A 618 -0.42 22.78 -1.61
N ASP A 619 -1.13 22.03 -0.77
CA ASP A 619 -0.52 21.55 0.46
C ASP A 619 0.59 20.53 0.21
N HIS A 620 0.88 20.08 -1.02
CA HIS A 620 2.18 19.44 -1.32
C HIS A 620 3.37 20.44 -1.23
N THR A 621 3.10 21.75 -1.30
CA THR A 621 4.09 22.84 -1.25
C THR A 621 5.23 22.76 -2.30
N SER A 622 5.83 23.90 -2.60
CA SER A 622 7.04 23.98 -3.43
C SER A 622 8.32 24.06 -2.60
N GLY A 623 8.18 23.77 -1.31
CA GLY A 623 9.22 24.03 -0.37
C GLY A 623 9.68 25.50 -0.25
N GLN A 624 10.97 25.72 0.02
CA GLN A 624 11.76 26.90 0.38
C GLN A 624 12.63 27.30 -0.81
N LYS A 625 12.37 26.69 -1.98
CA LYS A 625 13.00 27.06 -3.23
C LYS A 625 12.78 28.54 -3.45
N LYS A 626 13.87 29.29 -3.59
CA LYS A 626 13.84 30.74 -3.71
C LYS A 626 12.93 31.16 -4.86
N GLY A 627 12.05 32.13 -4.60
CA GLY A 627 11.10 32.67 -5.56
C GLY A 627 9.81 31.85 -5.73
N LYS A 628 9.72 30.63 -5.20
CA LYS A 628 8.45 29.88 -5.14
C LYS A 628 7.59 30.34 -3.95
N ILE A 629 6.31 29.96 -3.96
CA ILE A 629 5.36 30.24 -2.87
C ILE A 629 5.85 29.57 -1.59
N SER A 630 5.74 30.27 -0.46
CA SER A 630 6.17 29.72 0.83
C SER A 630 5.25 28.59 1.28
N PRO A 631 5.73 27.60 2.05
CA PRO A 631 4.88 26.51 2.55
C PRO A 631 3.63 26.98 3.29
N LEU A 632 3.75 28.02 4.13
CA LEU A 632 2.61 28.62 4.84
C LEU A 632 1.57 29.20 3.88
N ALA A 633 2.01 29.92 2.84
CA ALA A 633 1.12 30.50 1.84
C ALA A 633 0.46 29.43 0.95
N ALA A 634 1.18 28.36 0.61
CA ALA A 634 0.65 27.25 -0.18
C ALA A 634 -0.41 26.46 0.61
N VAL A 635 -0.20 26.22 1.90
CA VAL A 635 -1.20 25.59 2.78
C VAL A 635 -2.40 26.51 3.04
N ALA A 636 -2.19 27.82 3.16
CA ALA A 636 -3.28 28.78 3.26
C ALA A 636 -4.11 28.90 1.97
N ASP A 637 -3.47 28.78 0.80
CA ASP A 637 -4.14 28.72 -0.52
C ASP A 637 -5.01 27.48 -0.61
N ASN A 638 -4.46 26.32 -0.23
CA ASN A 638 -5.18 25.05 -0.16
C ASN A 638 -6.37 25.11 0.82
N ASP A 639 -6.19 25.64 2.02
CA ASP A 639 -7.27 25.81 3.01
C ASP A 639 -8.39 26.73 2.51
N LEU A 640 -8.03 27.85 1.87
CA LEU A 640 -9.01 28.76 1.27
C LEU A 640 -9.76 28.08 0.13
N ALA A 641 -9.07 27.29 -0.69
CA ALA A 641 -9.67 26.55 -1.81
C ALA A 641 -10.73 25.55 -1.32
N VAL A 642 -10.42 24.70 -0.34
CA VAL A 642 -11.42 23.77 0.22
C VAL A 642 -12.58 24.52 0.89
N GLY A 643 -12.29 25.65 1.55
CA GLY A 643 -13.31 26.53 2.12
C GLY A 643 -14.27 27.07 1.05
N ARG A 644 -13.75 27.53 -0.09
CA ARG A 644 -14.54 28.07 -1.21
C ARG A 644 -15.42 27.00 -1.86
N VAL A 645 -14.90 25.79 -2.07
CA VAL A 645 -15.70 24.65 -2.57
C VAL A 645 -16.90 24.44 -1.67
N LEU A 646 -16.68 24.39 -0.35
CA LEU A 646 -17.75 24.15 0.60
C LEU A 646 -18.74 25.32 0.70
N GLU A 647 -18.26 26.57 0.74
CA GLU A 647 -19.13 27.74 0.75
C GLU A 647 -20.04 27.74 -0.48
N HIS A 648 -19.48 27.55 -1.68
CA HIS A 648 -20.24 27.52 -2.92
C HIS A 648 -21.26 26.37 -2.97
N LEU A 649 -20.84 25.15 -2.62
CA LEU A 649 -21.71 23.99 -2.60
C LEU A 649 -22.86 24.15 -1.59
N SER A 650 -22.57 24.69 -0.40
CA SER A 650 -23.55 24.79 0.68
C SER A 650 -24.63 25.85 0.45
N HIS A 651 -24.40 26.79 -0.46
CA HIS A 651 -25.40 27.75 -0.93
C HIS A 651 -26.18 27.26 -2.17
N SER A 652 -25.83 26.10 -2.72
CA SER A 652 -26.49 25.54 -3.90
C SER A 652 -27.81 24.83 -3.59
N LYS A 653 -28.67 24.66 -4.60
CA LYS A 653 -29.96 23.94 -4.48
C LYS A 653 -29.83 22.46 -4.12
N ILE A 654 -28.64 21.87 -4.28
CA ILE A 654 -28.39 20.45 -3.99
C ILE A 654 -27.77 20.23 -2.61
N TRP A 655 -27.42 21.28 -1.84
CA TRP A 655 -26.75 21.16 -0.54
C TRP A 655 -27.44 20.16 0.39
N LYS A 656 -28.77 20.20 0.44
CA LYS A 656 -29.63 19.31 1.23
C LYS A 656 -29.45 17.81 0.94
N GLU A 657 -28.82 17.44 -0.17
CA GLU A 657 -28.61 16.08 -0.66
C GLU A 657 -27.11 15.80 -0.89
N SER A 658 -26.21 16.64 -0.35
CA SER A 658 -24.76 16.54 -0.59
C SER A 658 -23.97 16.18 0.66
N VAL A 659 -22.82 15.54 0.46
CA VAL A 659 -21.78 15.33 1.47
C VAL A 659 -20.40 15.54 0.85
N VAL A 660 -19.48 16.08 1.64
CA VAL A 660 -18.08 16.31 1.28
C VAL A 660 -17.19 15.46 2.19
N PHE A 661 -16.36 14.64 1.58
CA PHE A 661 -15.27 13.89 2.22
C PHE A 661 -13.95 14.55 1.81
N ILE A 662 -13.08 14.81 2.77
CA ILE A 662 -11.74 15.38 2.54
C ILE A 662 -10.72 14.54 3.30
N LEU A 663 -9.67 14.08 2.64
CA LEU A 663 -8.50 13.48 3.29
C LEU A 663 -7.21 13.92 2.60
N GLU A 664 -6.10 13.64 3.26
CA GLU A 664 -4.78 13.54 2.62
C GLU A 664 -4.65 12.18 1.93
N ASP A 665 -4.05 12.14 0.74
CA ASP A 665 -3.73 10.90 0.03
C ASP A 665 -2.87 9.94 0.88
N ASP A 666 -1.93 10.49 1.66
CA ASP A 666 -1.13 9.81 2.66
C ASP A 666 -0.61 10.77 3.76
N ALA A 667 0.14 10.26 4.74
CA ALA A 667 0.71 11.04 5.85
C ALA A 667 2.19 11.41 5.64
N GLN A 668 2.88 10.66 4.79
CA GLN A 668 4.26 10.81 4.37
C GLN A 668 5.25 11.13 5.49
N ASN A 669 5.65 12.38 5.56
CA ASN A 669 6.81 12.88 6.28
C ASN A 669 6.39 13.67 7.53
N GLY A 670 5.10 13.89 7.76
CA GLY A 670 4.64 14.62 8.93
C GLY A 670 4.93 13.85 10.21
N PRO A 671 5.34 14.52 11.30
CA PRO A 671 5.44 13.89 12.61
C PRO A 671 4.06 13.78 13.26
N ASP A 672 3.79 12.65 13.91
CA ASP A 672 2.61 12.40 14.73
C ASP A 672 2.99 11.59 15.98
N HIS A 673 2.41 11.96 17.12
CA HIS A 673 2.72 11.33 18.40
C HIS A 673 2.00 9.99 18.63
N VAL A 674 0.99 9.66 17.82
CA VAL A 674 0.18 8.44 17.95
C VAL A 674 0.64 7.37 16.95
N ASP A 675 0.62 7.68 15.67
CA ASP A 675 1.06 6.78 14.60
C ASP A 675 1.44 7.58 13.35
N ALA A 676 2.47 7.15 12.63
CA ALA A 676 2.91 7.81 11.41
C ALA A 676 1.85 7.86 10.29
N HIS A 677 0.81 7.01 10.32
CA HIS A 677 -0.29 7.05 9.36
C HIS A 677 -1.43 8.01 9.76
N ARG A 678 -1.41 8.59 10.95
CA ARG A 678 -2.52 9.40 11.45
C ARG A 678 -2.57 10.74 10.73
N SER A 679 -3.71 11.07 10.14
CA SER A 679 -3.86 12.19 9.19
C SER A 679 -5.14 12.99 9.47
N PRO A 680 -5.19 14.31 9.17
CA PRO A 680 -6.45 15.03 9.23
C PRO A 680 -7.41 14.49 8.16
N ALA A 681 -8.67 14.37 8.53
CA ALA A 681 -9.75 14.10 7.60
C ALA A 681 -10.99 14.89 8.02
N PHE A 682 -11.80 15.28 7.05
CA PHE A 682 -12.97 16.12 7.27
C PHE A 682 -14.18 15.52 6.59
N LEU A 683 -15.30 15.60 7.29
CA LEU A 683 -16.61 15.19 6.81
C LEU A 683 -17.58 16.35 7.01
N ILE A 684 -18.23 16.78 5.93
CA ILE A 684 -19.05 17.97 5.93
C ILE A 684 -20.34 17.72 5.14
N GLY A 685 -21.49 18.08 5.69
CA GLY A 685 -22.78 17.87 5.04
C GLY A 685 -23.95 18.18 5.97
N PRO A 686 -25.19 18.33 5.47
CA PRO A 686 -26.35 18.54 6.33
C PRO A 686 -26.61 17.36 7.27
N TYR A 687 -26.33 16.14 6.82
CA TYR A 687 -26.53 14.91 7.59
C TYR A 687 -25.35 14.57 8.51
N VAL A 688 -24.30 15.38 8.52
CA VAL A 688 -23.12 15.18 9.38
C VAL A 688 -23.39 15.80 10.75
N LYS A 689 -23.01 15.10 11.82
CA LYS A 689 -23.14 15.61 13.18
C LYS A 689 -22.38 16.93 13.34
N ARG A 690 -22.99 17.85 14.10
CA ARG A 690 -22.39 19.14 14.44
C ARG A 690 -21.72 19.07 15.81
N ASN A 691 -20.59 19.76 15.95
CA ASN A 691 -19.82 19.88 17.19
C ASN A 691 -19.59 18.54 17.91
N ALA A 692 -19.17 17.51 17.15
CA ALA A 692 -18.90 16.18 17.68
C ALA A 692 -17.40 15.87 17.64
N VAL A 693 -16.93 15.05 18.58
CA VAL A 693 -15.60 14.43 18.52
C VAL A 693 -15.82 12.93 18.43
N ILE A 694 -15.21 12.31 17.42
CA ILE A 694 -15.35 10.88 17.15
C ILE A 694 -13.97 10.25 17.29
N HIS A 695 -13.81 9.46 18.35
CA HIS A 695 -12.58 8.74 18.69
C HIS A 695 -12.51 7.35 18.05
N THR A 696 -13.54 6.97 17.29
CA THR A 696 -13.56 5.71 16.56
C THR A 696 -12.46 5.73 15.51
N MET A 697 -11.73 4.63 15.45
CA MET A 697 -10.65 4.46 14.50
C MET A 697 -11.23 4.25 13.10
N TYR A 698 -10.98 5.20 12.20
CA TYR A 698 -11.37 5.13 10.79
C TYR A 698 -10.14 5.21 9.90
N SER A 699 -10.28 4.76 8.66
CA SER A 699 -9.22 4.88 7.65
C SER A 699 -9.73 5.32 6.28
N THR A 700 -8.81 5.51 5.33
CA THR A 700 -9.12 5.74 3.90
C THR A 700 -10.16 4.73 3.38
N SER A 701 -10.00 3.46 3.71
CA SER A 701 -10.94 2.39 3.35
C SER A 701 -12.33 2.58 3.98
N GLY A 702 -12.43 3.15 5.19
CA GLY A 702 -13.70 3.50 5.82
C GLY A 702 -14.43 4.65 5.12
N PHE A 703 -13.68 5.65 4.65
CA PHE A 703 -14.20 6.71 3.79
C PHE A 703 -14.80 6.14 2.50
N LEU A 704 -14.03 5.31 1.79
CA LEU A 704 -14.50 4.65 0.56
C LEU A 704 -15.72 3.78 0.83
N ARG A 705 -15.69 2.97 1.88
CA ARG A 705 -16.82 2.13 2.27
C ARG A 705 -18.09 2.94 2.52
N THR A 706 -17.96 4.12 3.12
CA THR A 706 -19.10 5.01 3.36
C THR A 706 -19.65 5.58 2.05
N MET A 707 -18.77 6.02 1.14
CA MET A 707 -19.17 6.55 -0.17
C MET A 707 -19.83 5.48 -1.04
N GLU A 708 -19.28 4.27 -1.06
CA GLU A 708 -19.89 3.11 -1.74
C GLU A 708 -21.32 2.87 -1.28
N LEU A 709 -21.54 2.85 0.04
CA LEU A 709 -22.86 2.61 0.62
C LEU A 709 -23.86 3.70 0.25
N ILE A 710 -23.45 4.98 0.24
CA ILE A 710 -24.28 6.11 -0.22
C ILE A 710 -24.65 5.95 -1.70
N LEU A 711 -23.67 5.60 -2.54
CA LEU A 711 -23.82 5.49 -3.98
C LEU A 711 -24.47 4.17 -4.44
N GLY A 712 -24.67 3.21 -3.52
CA GLY A 712 -25.17 1.88 -3.85
C GLY A 712 -24.16 1.02 -4.62
N LEU A 713 -22.86 1.20 -4.36
CA LEU A 713 -21.78 0.41 -4.94
C LEU A 713 -21.42 -0.79 -4.04
N PRO A 714 -21.00 -1.93 -4.62
CA PRO A 714 -20.38 -3.00 -3.85
C PRO A 714 -18.96 -2.57 -3.39
N PRO A 715 -18.40 -3.21 -2.35
CA PRO A 715 -17.00 -3.00 -1.98
C PRO A 715 -16.05 -3.37 -3.11
N MET A 716 -14.92 -2.67 -3.21
CA MET A 716 -13.92 -2.88 -4.26
C MET A 716 -12.86 -3.91 -3.86
N SER A 717 -12.56 -4.04 -2.57
CA SER A 717 -11.51 -4.91 -2.04
C SER A 717 -11.94 -5.61 -0.73
N GLN A 718 -11.05 -6.40 -0.13
CA GLN A 718 -11.28 -6.93 1.22
C GLN A 718 -11.14 -5.82 2.27
N TYR A 719 -10.49 -4.70 1.96
CA TYR A 719 -10.20 -3.62 2.89
C TYR A 719 -11.43 -2.74 3.17
N ASP A 720 -12.03 -2.15 2.14
CA ASP A 720 -13.29 -1.41 2.26
C ASP A 720 -14.44 -2.29 2.76
N ALA A 721 -14.52 -3.54 2.31
CA ALA A 721 -15.53 -4.49 2.78
C ALA A 721 -15.44 -4.77 4.29
N ALA A 722 -14.24 -4.72 4.87
CA ALA A 722 -14.06 -4.94 6.30
C ALA A 722 -14.19 -3.66 7.14
N ALA A 723 -13.86 -2.52 6.52
CA ALA A 723 -13.79 -1.23 7.17
C ALA A 723 -15.13 -0.84 7.79
N ALA A 724 -15.06 -0.16 8.93
CA ALA A 724 -16.24 0.42 9.55
C ALA A 724 -16.67 1.64 8.72
N PRO A 725 -17.92 1.69 8.21
CA PRO A 725 -18.45 2.92 7.62
C PRO A 725 -18.52 4.00 8.70
N LEU A 726 -18.43 5.27 8.30
CA LEU A 726 -18.42 6.42 9.21
C LEU A 726 -19.81 6.77 9.75
N PHE A 727 -20.71 5.79 9.92
CA PHE A 727 -22.11 6.02 10.30
C PHE A 727 -22.24 6.81 11.62
N GLU A 728 -21.29 6.68 12.55
CA GLU A 728 -21.27 7.44 13.81
C GLU A 728 -21.10 8.95 13.58
N CYS A 729 -20.56 9.36 12.44
CA CYS A 729 -20.41 10.76 12.06
C CYS A 729 -21.72 11.36 11.51
N PHE A 730 -22.74 10.55 11.23
CA PHE A 730 -23.99 10.98 10.61
C PHE A 730 -25.17 11.00 11.59
N THR A 731 -26.18 11.80 11.26
CA THR A 731 -27.42 11.97 12.02
C THR A 731 -28.62 12.02 11.08
N ASN A 732 -29.75 11.46 11.50
CA ASN A 732 -31.01 11.54 10.74
C ASN A 732 -31.73 12.88 10.89
N LYS A 733 -31.16 13.82 11.64
CA LYS A 733 -31.64 15.20 11.79
C LYS A 733 -30.73 16.14 11.01
N PRO A 734 -31.06 16.47 9.75
CA PRO A 734 -30.17 17.31 8.95
C PRO A 734 -30.14 18.76 9.43
N ASP A 735 -28.97 19.38 9.32
CA ASP A 735 -28.77 20.82 9.51
C ASP A 735 -28.35 21.47 8.18
N PHE A 736 -29.31 22.14 7.53
CA PHE A 736 -29.12 22.78 6.24
C PHE A 736 -28.38 24.13 6.29
N THR A 737 -27.88 24.55 7.46
CA THR A 737 -27.13 25.80 7.60
C THR A 737 -25.93 25.80 6.64
N PRO A 738 -25.84 26.78 5.72
CA PRO A 738 -24.71 26.91 4.82
C PRO A 738 -23.40 27.16 5.57
N TYR A 739 -22.28 26.79 4.96
CA TYR A 739 -20.95 27.11 5.48
C TYR A 739 -20.57 28.55 5.12
N VAL A 740 -19.89 29.21 6.04
CA VAL A 740 -19.38 30.58 5.85
C VAL A 740 -17.86 30.53 5.82
N LEU A 741 -17.28 30.91 4.68
CA LEU A 741 -15.84 30.90 4.43
C LEU A 741 -15.05 31.65 5.51
N LYS A 742 -13.86 31.13 5.83
CA LYS A 742 -12.88 31.81 6.66
C LYS A 742 -11.70 32.24 5.80
N HIS A 743 -11.27 33.49 5.95
CA HIS A 743 -10.09 33.99 5.25
C HIS A 743 -8.82 33.69 6.05
N PRO A 744 -7.75 33.20 5.42
CA PRO A 744 -6.47 32.97 6.09
C PRO A 744 -5.85 34.29 6.54
N LEU A 745 -5.04 34.22 7.60
CA LEU A 745 -4.26 35.37 8.09
C LEU A 745 -2.86 35.45 7.44
N ILE A 746 -2.60 34.57 6.47
CA ILE A 746 -1.36 34.48 5.70
C ILE A 746 -1.59 35.10 4.32
N ASP A 747 -0.64 35.93 3.87
CA ASP A 747 -0.62 36.40 2.49
C ASP A 747 -0.26 35.25 1.54
N LEU A 748 -1.21 34.91 0.67
CA LEU A 748 -1.13 33.79 -0.29
C LEU A 748 -0.03 33.98 -1.36
N ASP A 749 0.46 35.20 -1.54
CA ASP A 749 1.53 35.52 -2.50
C ASP A 749 2.91 35.59 -1.85
N THR A 750 3.00 35.28 -0.54
CA THR A 750 4.29 35.22 0.17
C THR A 750 5.22 34.20 -0.48
N ARG A 751 6.40 34.66 -0.91
CA ARG A 751 7.43 33.85 -1.56
C ARG A 751 8.67 33.66 -0.68
N ASN A 752 9.38 32.57 -0.92
CA ASN A 752 10.66 32.30 -0.27
C ASN A 752 11.73 33.28 -0.75
N VAL A 753 12.29 34.07 0.16
CA VAL A 753 13.35 35.04 -0.13
C VAL A 753 14.71 34.65 0.43
N ALA A 754 14.74 33.80 1.46
CA ALA A 754 15.96 33.41 2.17
C ALA A 754 16.85 32.49 1.34
N VAL A 755 18.18 32.61 1.51
CA VAL A 755 19.17 31.68 0.97
C VAL A 755 19.89 30.98 2.14
N ASN A 756 19.43 29.79 2.48
CA ASN A 756 19.95 28.93 3.54
C ASN A 756 20.16 27.48 3.00
N GLU A 757 20.65 26.57 3.83
CA GLU A 757 20.85 25.16 3.43
C GLU A 757 19.55 24.50 2.93
N SER A 758 18.41 24.92 3.46
CA SER A 758 17.09 24.47 3.01
C SER A 758 16.78 24.90 1.59
N SER A 759 16.86 26.19 1.28
CA SER A 759 16.64 26.71 -0.08
C SER A 759 17.58 26.10 -1.12
N LYS A 760 18.86 25.86 -0.77
CA LYS A 760 19.85 25.22 -1.65
C LYS A 760 19.52 23.75 -1.94
N ARG A 761 18.92 23.05 -0.98
CA ARG A 761 18.41 21.68 -1.19
C ARG A 761 17.17 21.71 -2.10
N SER A 762 16.23 22.61 -1.82
CA SER A 762 14.99 22.75 -2.61
C SER A 762 15.24 23.18 -4.06
N GLU A 763 16.37 23.83 -4.37
CA GLU A 763 16.81 24.12 -5.74
C GLU A 763 17.05 22.85 -6.58
N GLN A 764 17.36 21.71 -5.95
CA GLN A 764 17.64 20.44 -6.62
C GLN A 764 16.38 19.62 -6.92
N PHE A 765 15.22 20.02 -6.38
CA PHE A 765 13.97 19.26 -6.47
C PHE A 765 13.22 19.50 -7.78
N ASN A 766 12.53 18.46 -8.25
CA ASN A 766 11.67 18.52 -9.43
C ASN A 766 10.19 18.57 -9.01
N PHE A 767 9.62 19.77 -8.98
CA PHE A 767 8.21 19.98 -8.62
C PHE A 767 7.23 19.83 -9.79
N ALA A 768 7.70 19.44 -10.98
CA ALA A 768 6.86 19.30 -12.17
C ALA A 768 6.10 17.96 -12.24
N LYS A 769 6.30 17.09 -11.25
CA LYS A 769 5.60 15.81 -11.09
C LYS A 769 5.41 15.55 -9.61
N GLU A 770 4.31 14.89 -9.29
CA GLU A 770 4.08 14.23 -8.02
C GLU A 770 5.31 13.40 -7.66
N ASP A 771 5.68 13.41 -6.37
CA ASP A 771 6.71 12.53 -5.81
C ASP A 771 8.15 12.70 -6.34
N ALA A 772 8.37 13.63 -7.26
CA ALA A 772 9.69 13.96 -7.81
C ALA A 772 10.44 15.01 -6.97
N ALA A 773 9.80 15.53 -5.92
CA ALA A 773 10.31 16.45 -4.92
C ALA A 773 9.71 16.09 -3.55
N PRO A 774 10.45 16.20 -2.43
CA PRO A 774 9.81 16.15 -1.13
C PRO A 774 9.02 17.43 -0.88
N TRP A 775 8.01 17.25 -0.05
CA TRP A 775 7.30 18.31 0.65
C TRP A 775 8.18 19.17 1.59
N GLN A 776 9.36 18.65 1.98
CA GLN A 776 10.21 19.30 2.97
C GLN A 776 11.02 20.47 2.45
N LYS A 777 10.78 21.55 3.20
CA LYS A 777 11.40 22.86 3.19
C LYS A 777 10.90 23.66 2.08
#